data_AF-A0A0D4C2E9-F1
#
_entry.id   AF-A0A0D4C2E9-F1
#
_cell.length_a   1.000
_cell.length_b   1.000
_cell.length_c   1.000
_cell.angle_alpha   90.00
_cell.angle_beta   90.00
_cell.angle_gamma   90.00
#
_symmetry.space_group_name_H-M   'P 1'
#
loop_
_entity.id
_entity.type
_entity.pdbx_description
1 polymer ?
#
loop_
_entity_poly.entity_id
_entity_poly.type
_entity_poly.pdbx_seq_one_letter_code
_entity_poly.pdbx_strand_id
1 'polypeptide(L)'
;MAQEDTVPRPTEEISVSSVGKGIAWNALASVLPQFLTLLLSIAVGRLLGPAEQGVQSFMIFVATTASVVCALGLPVALQRSVSEALGAKAPERLRYLVNWSLSSSFLPGLIAAGVTFAVGRIYEPGRWVDWLAVTVYAAATTVHSVSSQALLGMRKYRAASVIGLSGQLIGVPLTILWLFFGGGITAVVLVLSVTSTLSAVITIWLLRRAIAELGLVPAARLARLDRADRRSARKALLVFAFGGGISVLLDTVVMQRSELAFLAYFHSEVPEHLAFYNVAFNATQVAVRLPLALIPVILPTVSALAAAGLLDKVRRGYAGAQRIMLVISSIASGFLLACGASLVVLIWGQAYEPAGRVLLIAAVLPVLIGPMSAMVSATLLGLGHLRAVVSSQAIGAVATLLLDLLLIPPFEIYGAAVANSVGQLVVVSALMISSRRYAGLQLPRAAEVARAVLLLVLIALPGLGLLLLGAAPLLVVAGGMIAGLLMLAIAFPFIKPLRESDVEIAGSVLTRLPGQLRKWILAGVATSAQRSGTTMEGMTGMSMEEQAEPAQQEPVVGRSRAELKSRRGFFARHWGKAVLLIIGLLLGLTVGAVAGSMQKDSYTASTTYAIVQSPSASSTANPATAGVQPRTEPGQLALLTPVIAAVVADPVTSDTVESIVGHQINAQVQQRLIPNSPLIFNVQVSATTAQEAYDVARAYEKSMPEMPKVVDSLVPAQAKLTVVTGAEEPTKNQGLPKVLLIAAGGVVGLLVFAAAIWAFSQRKNWAVKK
;
A
#
# COMPACT_ATOMS: atom_id res chain seq x y z
N MET A 1 28.31 -20.03 -53.93
CA MET A 1 27.22 -19.04 -53.81
C MET A 1 26.43 -19.38 -52.57
N ALA A 2 26.76 -18.73 -51.45
CA ALA A 2 26.07 -18.88 -50.17
C ALA A 2 24.99 -17.80 -50.08
N GLN A 3 23.75 -18.19 -49.79
CA GLN A 3 22.67 -17.27 -49.45
C GLN A 3 22.85 -16.86 -47.98
N GLU A 4 23.18 -15.58 -47.78
CA GLU A 4 23.19 -14.90 -46.49
C GLU A 4 21.75 -14.84 -45.93
N ASP A 5 21.52 -15.61 -44.86
CA ASP A 5 20.35 -15.46 -43.99
C ASP A 5 20.38 -14.06 -43.35
N THR A 6 19.51 -13.19 -43.85
CA THR A 6 19.26 -11.84 -43.33
C THR A 6 18.49 -11.93 -42.01
N VAL A 7 19.22 -12.20 -40.92
CA VAL A 7 18.72 -11.97 -39.57
C VAL A 7 18.49 -10.47 -39.39
N PRO A 8 17.27 -10.00 -39.03
CA PRO A 8 17.05 -8.58 -38.77
C PRO A 8 17.92 -8.13 -37.60
N ARG A 9 18.87 -7.23 -37.86
CA ARG A 9 19.66 -6.55 -36.82
C ARG A 9 18.70 -5.76 -35.92
N PRO A 10 18.85 -5.80 -34.58
CA PRO A 10 18.04 -4.97 -33.69
C PRO A 10 18.43 -3.51 -33.95
N THR A 11 17.52 -2.75 -34.56
CA THR A 11 17.71 -1.32 -34.92
C THR A 11 17.37 -0.36 -33.79
N GLU A 12 17.00 -0.84 -32.59
CA GLU A 12 16.90 0.05 -31.43
C GLU A 12 18.26 0.18 -30.76
N GLU A 13 19.08 1.10 -31.27
CA GLU A 13 20.07 1.78 -30.45
C GLU A 13 19.37 2.26 -29.17
N ILE A 14 19.97 1.96 -28.01
CA ILE A 14 19.49 2.38 -26.70
C ILE A 14 19.61 3.91 -26.62
N SER A 15 18.67 4.64 -27.21
CA SER A 15 18.66 6.11 -27.13
C SER A 15 18.27 6.54 -25.73
N VAL A 16 18.93 7.59 -25.23
CA VAL A 16 18.63 8.20 -23.91
C VAL A 16 17.13 8.53 -23.75
N SER A 17 16.41 8.76 -24.86
CA SER A 17 14.95 9.00 -24.86
C SER A 17 14.11 7.75 -24.57
N SER A 18 14.56 6.55 -24.96
CA SER A 18 13.85 5.29 -24.68
C SER A 18 14.05 4.86 -23.23
N VAL A 19 15.24 5.08 -22.68
CA VAL A 19 15.57 4.86 -21.26
C VAL A 19 14.80 5.83 -20.36
N GLY A 20 14.77 7.12 -20.69
CA GLY A 20 14.00 8.12 -19.92
C GLY A 20 12.49 7.85 -19.92
N LYS A 21 11.91 7.48 -21.06
CA LYS A 21 10.51 7.04 -21.15
C LYS A 21 10.25 5.75 -20.37
N GLY A 22 11.21 4.83 -20.34
CA GLY A 22 11.14 3.58 -19.56
C GLY A 22 11.15 3.83 -18.06
N ILE A 23 12.01 4.74 -17.58
CA ILE A 23 12.09 5.13 -16.16
C ILE A 23 10.81 5.84 -15.73
N ALA A 24 10.34 6.83 -16.50
CA ALA A 24 9.08 7.52 -16.20
C ALA A 24 7.88 6.56 -16.20
N TRP A 25 7.85 5.60 -17.13
CA TRP A 25 6.83 4.55 -17.16
C TRP A 25 6.89 3.66 -15.92
N ASN A 26 8.08 3.25 -15.50
CA ASN A 26 8.24 2.38 -14.35
C ASN A 26 7.88 3.10 -13.05
N ALA A 27 8.24 4.38 -12.91
CA ALA A 27 7.80 5.22 -11.80
C ALA A 27 6.27 5.35 -11.78
N LEU A 28 5.64 5.67 -12.91
CA LEU A 28 4.18 5.76 -13.01
C LEU A 28 3.51 4.43 -12.65
N ALA A 29 4.02 3.33 -13.20
CA ALA A 29 3.52 1.98 -12.95
C ALA A 29 3.71 1.51 -11.49
N SER A 30 4.62 2.14 -10.75
CA SER A 30 4.93 1.80 -9.36
C SER A 30 4.30 2.73 -8.32
N VAL A 31 3.77 3.89 -8.74
CA VAL A 31 3.18 4.91 -7.85
C VAL A 31 1.66 4.99 -8.04
N LEU A 32 1.18 4.92 -9.28
CA LEU A 32 -0.24 5.03 -9.58
C LEU A 32 -1.10 3.95 -8.90
N PRO A 33 -0.70 2.66 -8.86
CA PRO A 33 -1.46 1.64 -8.15
C PRO A 33 -1.69 1.92 -6.67
N GLN A 34 -0.69 2.48 -6.00
CA GLN A 34 -0.74 2.80 -4.57
C GLN A 34 -1.69 3.95 -4.32
N PHE A 35 -1.70 4.96 -5.20
CA PHE A 35 -2.68 6.05 -5.13
C PHE A 35 -4.11 5.54 -5.33
N LEU A 36 -4.33 4.64 -6.30
CA LEU A 36 -5.64 4.01 -6.53
C LEU A 36 -6.07 3.13 -5.34
N THR A 37 -5.13 2.40 -4.75
CA THR A 37 -5.36 1.60 -3.53
C THR A 37 -5.76 2.50 -2.36
N LEU A 38 -5.11 3.66 -2.22
CA LEU A 38 -5.45 4.65 -1.21
C LEU A 38 -6.88 5.18 -1.44
N LEU A 39 -7.22 5.57 -2.67
CA LEU A 39 -8.58 6.03 -3.01
C LEU A 39 -9.64 4.98 -2.70
N LEU A 40 -9.38 3.71 -3.04
CA LEU A 40 -10.28 2.61 -2.70
C LEU A 40 -10.41 2.45 -1.18
N SER A 41 -9.30 2.50 -0.44
CA SER A 41 -9.31 2.42 1.02
C SER A 41 -10.10 3.56 1.67
N ILE A 42 -10.04 4.77 1.12
CA ILE A 42 -10.84 5.91 1.59
C ILE A 42 -12.32 5.67 1.32
N ALA A 43 -12.68 5.25 0.11
CA ALA A 43 -14.07 5.01 -0.28
C ALA A 43 -14.70 3.90 0.55
N VAL A 44 -14.01 2.77 0.70
CA VAL A 44 -14.43 1.67 1.58
C VAL A 44 -14.62 2.19 3.01
N GLY A 45 -13.65 2.91 3.56
CA GLY A 45 -13.73 3.33 4.95
C GLY A 45 -14.85 4.32 5.25
N ARG A 46 -15.17 5.19 4.28
CA ARG A 46 -16.25 6.18 4.38
C ARG A 46 -17.64 5.62 4.10
N LEU A 47 -17.75 4.63 3.21
CA LEU A 47 -19.04 4.07 2.79
C LEU A 47 -19.45 2.84 3.60
N LEU A 48 -18.49 2.02 4.05
CA LEU A 48 -18.74 0.79 4.80
C LEU A 48 -18.41 0.90 6.29
N GLY A 49 -17.58 1.87 6.68
CA GLY A 49 -17.09 2.00 8.06
C GLY A 49 -15.91 1.10 8.40
N PRO A 50 -15.33 1.25 9.60
CA PRO A 50 -14.09 0.59 10.01
C PRO A 50 -14.21 -0.92 10.21
N ALA A 51 -15.34 -1.43 10.71
CA ALA A 51 -15.52 -2.87 10.94
C ALA A 51 -15.47 -3.63 9.60
N GLU A 52 -16.26 -3.18 8.63
CA GLU A 52 -16.32 -3.78 7.30
C GLU A 52 -15.00 -3.61 6.53
N GLN A 53 -14.37 -2.43 6.63
CA GLN A 53 -13.03 -2.23 6.06
C GLN A 53 -12.01 -3.21 6.67
N GLY A 54 -12.15 -3.54 7.95
CA GLY A 54 -11.27 -4.45 8.66
C GLY A 54 -11.36 -5.87 8.13
N VAL A 55 -12.58 -6.39 8.03
CA VAL A 55 -12.86 -7.71 7.43
C VAL A 55 -12.34 -7.78 5.99
N GLN A 56 -12.60 -6.76 5.17
CA GLN A 56 -12.09 -6.71 3.81
C GLN A 56 -10.56 -6.70 3.76
N SER A 57 -9.92 -5.91 4.64
CA SER A 57 -8.45 -5.81 4.70
C SER A 57 -7.84 -7.17 5.04
N PHE A 58 -8.47 -7.93 5.95
CA PHE A 58 -8.05 -9.27 6.31
C PHE A 58 -8.28 -10.28 5.18
N MET A 59 -9.43 -10.25 4.51
CA MET A 59 -9.70 -11.10 3.34
C MET A 59 -8.64 -10.92 2.25
N ILE A 60 -8.31 -9.67 1.90
CA ILE A 60 -7.28 -9.36 0.90
C ILE A 60 -5.90 -9.81 1.40
N PHE A 61 -5.59 -9.59 2.67
CA PHE A 61 -4.33 -10.03 3.28
C PHE A 61 -4.17 -11.57 3.21
N VAL A 62 -5.19 -12.33 3.57
CA VAL A 62 -5.16 -13.80 3.52
C VAL A 62 -4.95 -14.28 2.07
N ALA A 63 -5.72 -13.75 1.13
CA ALA A 63 -5.61 -14.13 -0.28
C ALA A 63 -4.25 -13.81 -0.91
N THR A 64 -3.72 -12.61 -0.64
CA THR A 64 -2.42 -12.18 -1.17
C THR A 64 -1.27 -12.96 -0.53
N THR A 65 -1.33 -13.18 0.79
CA THR A 65 -0.33 -13.99 1.51
C THR A 65 -0.37 -15.44 1.03
N ALA A 66 -1.55 -16.05 0.92
CA ALA A 66 -1.70 -17.42 0.41
C ALA A 66 -1.14 -17.55 -1.02
N SER A 67 -1.42 -16.58 -1.89
CA SER A 67 -0.87 -16.52 -3.26
C SER A 67 0.67 -16.47 -3.26
N VAL A 68 1.28 -15.57 -2.48
CA VAL A 68 2.74 -15.42 -2.40
C VAL A 68 3.40 -16.68 -1.84
N VAL A 69 2.85 -17.20 -0.74
CA VAL A 69 3.38 -18.38 -0.04
C VAL A 69 3.32 -19.61 -0.95
N CYS A 70 2.15 -19.87 -1.55
CA CYS A 70 1.96 -21.06 -2.39
C CYS A 70 2.77 -20.97 -3.69
N ALA A 71 2.97 -19.77 -4.25
CA ALA A 71 3.77 -19.59 -5.45
C ALA A 71 5.27 -19.87 -5.22
N LEU A 72 5.76 -19.94 -3.97
CA LEU A 72 7.12 -20.36 -3.58
C LEU A 72 8.23 -19.75 -4.48
N GLY A 73 8.18 -18.45 -4.73
CA GLY A 73 9.21 -17.74 -5.53
C GLY A 73 9.22 -18.06 -7.03
N LEU A 74 8.28 -18.88 -7.54
CA LEU A 74 8.15 -19.25 -8.94
C LEU A 74 8.10 -18.04 -9.90
N PRO A 75 7.37 -16.94 -9.61
CA PRO A 75 7.33 -15.79 -10.50
C PRO A 75 8.73 -15.17 -10.73
N VAL A 76 9.50 -14.97 -9.66
CA VAL A 76 10.85 -14.39 -9.73
C VAL A 76 11.83 -15.34 -10.42
N ALA A 77 11.72 -16.65 -10.13
CA ALA A 77 12.53 -17.67 -10.78
C ALA A 77 12.28 -17.75 -12.29
N LEU A 78 11.02 -17.65 -12.69
CA LEU A 78 10.63 -17.63 -14.09
C LEU A 78 11.15 -16.37 -14.79
N GLN A 79 11.01 -15.20 -14.19
CA GLN A 79 11.53 -13.94 -14.74
C GLN A 79 13.02 -14.07 -15.08
N ARG A 80 13.82 -14.54 -14.11
CA ARG A 80 15.25 -14.77 -14.28
C ARG A 80 15.54 -15.79 -15.38
N SER A 81 14.93 -16.96 -15.30
CA SER A 81 15.20 -18.08 -16.22
C SER A 81 14.82 -17.76 -17.66
N VAL A 82 13.75 -16.99 -17.86
CA VAL A 82 13.33 -16.48 -19.17
C VAL A 82 14.33 -15.46 -19.71
N SER A 83 14.82 -14.52 -18.86
CA SER A 83 15.85 -13.57 -19.27
C SER A 83 17.17 -14.26 -19.64
N GLU A 84 17.59 -15.29 -18.89
CA GLU A 84 18.77 -16.09 -19.19
C GLU A 84 18.61 -16.86 -20.51
N ALA A 85 17.47 -17.54 -20.72
CA ALA A 85 17.21 -18.28 -21.94
C ALA A 85 17.11 -17.36 -23.18
N LEU A 86 16.57 -16.16 -23.01
CA LEU A 86 16.53 -15.14 -24.06
C LEU A 86 17.93 -14.63 -24.40
N GLY A 87 18.76 -14.35 -23.38
CA GLY A 87 20.14 -13.91 -23.56
C GLY A 87 21.04 -14.98 -24.20
N ALA A 88 20.83 -16.24 -23.82
CA ALA A 88 21.51 -17.40 -24.38
C ALA A 88 21.01 -17.80 -25.79
N LYS A 89 20.04 -17.06 -26.35
CA LYS A 89 19.40 -17.37 -27.65
C LYS A 89 18.89 -18.82 -27.73
N ALA A 90 18.30 -19.32 -26.65
CA ALA A 90 17.77 -20.68 -26.52
C ALA A 90 16.23 -20.68 -26.56
N PRO A 91 15.60 -20.52 -27.73
CA PRO A 91 14.17 -20.28 -27.86
C PRO A 91 13.31 -21.47 -27.40
N GLU A 92 13.82 -22.69 -27.57
CA GLU A 92 13.14 -23.92 -27.14
C GLU A 92 13.07 -24.00 -25.61
N ARG A 93 14.20 -23.72 -24.93
CA ARG A 93 14.29 -23.68 -23.46
C ARG A 93 13.37 -22.59 -22.89
N LEU A 94 13.35 -21.41 -23.51
CA LEU A 94 12.45 -20.32 -23.11
C LEU A 94 10.98 -20.76 -23.19
N ARG A 95 10.55 -21.27 -24.36
CA ARG A 95 9.17 -21.71 -24.58
C ARG A 95 8.76 -22.86 -23.64
N TYR A 96 9.66 -23.82 -23.39
CA TYR A 96 9.43 -24.89 -22.42
C TYR A 96 9.20 -24.33 -21.01
N LEU A 97 10.10 -23.48 -20.53
CA LEU A 97 10.03 -22.93 -19.16
C LEU A 97 8.75 -22.11 -18.95
N VAL A 98 8.36 -21.29 -19.94
CA VAL A 98 7.12 -20.51 -19.87
C VAL A 98 5.89 -21.41 -19.84
N ASN A 99 5.78 -22.37 -20.76
CA ASN A 99 4.62 -23.27 -20.81
C ASN A 99 4.52 -24.13 -19.55
N TRP A 100 5.64 -24.71 -19.11
CA TRP A 100 5.68 -25.52 -17.91
C TRP A 100 5.30 -24.71 -16.68
N SER A 101 5.88 -23.51 -16.51
CA SER A 101 5.61 -22.67 -15.33
C SER A 101 4.18 -22.14 -15.32
N LEU A 102 3.62 -21.82 -16.50
CA LEU A 102 2.22 -21.42 -16.61
C LEU A 102 1.29 -22.57 -16.23
N SER A 103 1.50 -23.76 -16.79
CA SER A 103 0.73 -24.95 -16.43
C SER A 103 0.90 -25.31 -14.95
N SER A 104 2.11 -25.20 -14.41
CA SER A 104 2.38 -25.50 -13.00
C SER A 104 1.84 -24.44 -12.05
N SER A 105 1.54 -23.22 -12.52
CA SER A 105 1.02 -22.13 -11.65
C SER A 105 -0.41 -22.34 -11.17
N PHE A 106 -1.20 -23.17 -11.87
CA PHE A 106 -2.57 -23.48 -11.47
C PHE A 106 -2.63 -24.26 -10.16
N LEU A 107 -1.68 -25.18 -9.91
CA LEU A 107 -1.68 -25.98 -8.68
C LEU A 107 -1.44 -25.11 -7.42
N PRO A 108 -0.39 -24.27 -7.35
CA PRO A 108 -0.25 -23.24 -6.32
C PRO A 108 -1.46 -22.32 -6.20
N GLY A 109 -2.08 -21.93 -7.31
CA GLY A 109 -3.29 -21.11 -7.30
C GLY A 109 -4.48 -21.81 -6.64
N LEU A 110 -4.68 -23.10 -6.92
CA LEU A 110 -5.71 -23.91 -6.27
C LEU A 110 -5.42 -24.13 -4.78
N ILE A 111 -4.16 -24.33 -4.40
CA ILE A 111 -3.77 -24.43 -2.99
C ILE A 111 -4.02 -23.10 -2.28
N ALA A 112 -3.63 -21.97 -2.88
CA ALA A 112 -3.89 -20.64 -2.34
C ALA A 112 -5.40 -20.38 -2.16
N ALA A 113 -6.22 -20.77 -3.14
CA ALA A 113 -7.68 -20.71 -3.02
C ALA A 113 -8.20 -21.60 -1.88
N GLY A 114 -7.73 -22.84 -1.78
CA GLY A 114 -8.12 -23.76 -0.71
C GLY A 114 -7.77 -23.24 0.69
N VAL A 115 -6.56 -22.70 0.86
CA VAL A 115 -6.11 -22.08 2.12
C VAL A 115 -6.99 -20.87 2.46
N THR A 116 -7.23 -20.00 1.47
CA THR A 116 -8.08 -18.80 1.66
C THR A 116 -9.50 -19.19 2.06
N PHE A 117 -10.06 -20.23 1.44
CA PHE A 117 -11.41 -20.72 1.75
C PHE A 117 -11.46 -21.30 3.16
N ALA A 118 -10.47 -22.13 3.53
CA ALA A 118 -10.38 -22.74 4.85
C ALA A 118 -10.30 -21.68 5.95
N VAL A 119 -9.46 -20.65 5.79
CA VAL A 119 -9.39 -19.53 6.74
C VAL A 119 -10.73 -18.79 6.83
N GLY A 120 -11.38 -18.55 5.69
CA GLY A 120 -12.68 -17.88 5.67
C GLY A 120 -13.79 -18.65 6.39
N ARG A 121 -13.75 -19.98 6.34
CA ARG A 121 -14.68 -20.84 7.09
C ARG A 121 -14.50 -20.78 8.60
N ILE A 122 -13.32 -20.41 9.07
CA ILE A 122 -12.99 -20.31 10.51
C ILE A 122 -13.27 -18.90 11.03
N TYR A 123 -12.85 -17.86 10.31
CA TYR A 123 -12.89 -16.49 10.81
C TYR A 123 -14.30 -15.88 10.81
N GLU A 124 -15.03 -15.99 9.70
CA GLU A 124 -16.36 -15.36 9.53
C GLU A 124 -17.29 -16.32 8.76
N PRO A 125 -17.79 -17.39 9.41
CA PRO A 125 -18.50 -18.47 8.74
C PRO A 125 -19.80 -18.02 8.07
N GLY A 126 -20.41 -16.92 8.51
CA GLY A 126 -21.62 -16.35 7.93
C GLY A 126 -21.41 -15.71 6.54
N ARG A 127 -20.17 -15.32 6.20
CA ARG A 127 -19.84 -14.58 4.97
C ARG A 127 -19.22 -15.45 3.88
N TRP A 128 -19.78 -16.65 3.69
CA TRP A 128 -19.19 -17.67 2.81
C TRP A 128 -19.13 -17.23 1.32
N VAL A 129 -20.07 -16.41 0.85
CA VAL A 129 -20.09 -15.88 -0.53
C VAL A 129 -18.92 -14.93 -0.76
N ASP A 130 -18.65 -14.04 0.18
CA ASP A 130 -17.53 -13.08 0.10
C ASP A 130 -16.20 -13.83 0.09
N TRP A 131 -16.05 -14.80 1.00
CA TRP A 131 -14.88 -15.66 1.04
C TRP A 131 -14.71 -16.49 -0.23
N LEU A 132 -15.80 -17.00 -0.81
CA LEU A 132 -15.74 -17.69 -2.10
C LEU A 132 -15.21 -16.76 -3.21
N ALA A 133 -15.67 -15.51 -3.29
CA ALA A 133 -15.12 -14.55 -4.24
C ALA A 133 -13.60 -14.35 -4.00
N VAL A 134 -13.20 -14.11 -2.76
CA VAL A 134 -11.80 -13.91 -2.36
C VAL A 134 -10.90 -15.11 -2.72
N THR A 135 -11.43 -16.33 -2.72
CA THR A 135 -10.67 -17.51 -3.15
C THR A 135 -10.39 -17.53 -4.65
N VAL A 136 -11.35 -17.07 -5.46
CA VAL A 136 -11.15 -16.87 -6.90
C VAL A 136 -10.09 -15.80 -7.14
N TYR A 137 -10.14 -14.71 -6.36
CA TYR A 137 -9.10 -13.69 -6.38
C TYR A 137 -7.70 -14.26 -6.07
N ALA A 138 -7.56 -15.09 -5.02
CA ALA A 138 -6.29 -15.71 -4.65
C ALA A 138 -5.70 -16.58 -5.79
N ALA A 139 -6.53 -17.44 -6.40
CA ALA A 139 -6.12 -18.26 -7.54
C ALA A 139 -5.72 -17.41 -8.75
N ALA A 140 -6.56 -16.43 -9.11
CA ALA A 140 -6.34 -15.56 -10.26
C ALA A 140 -5.05 -14.73 -10.10
N THR A 141 -4.82 -14.14 -8.94
CA THR A 141 -3.61 -13.35 -8.65
C THR A 141 -2.36 -14.23 -8.69
N THR A 142 -2.44 -15.49 -8.22
CA THR A 142 -1.31 -16.43 -8.30
C THR A 142 -0.89 -16.67 -9.76
N VAL A 143 -1.85 -17.01 -10.63
CA VAL A 143 -1.60 -17.26 -12.07
C VAL A 143 -1.18 -15.97 -12.79
N HIS A 144 -1.80 -14.84 -12.46
CA HIS A 144 -1.43 -13.53 -12.99
C HIS A 144 0.02 -13.17 -12.65
N SER A 145 0.47 -13.41 -11.41
CA SER A 145 1.84 -13.08 -10.98
C SER A 145 2.90 -13.83 -11.80
N VAL A 146 2.71 -15.13 -12.03
CA VAL A 146 3.66 -15.96 -12.81
C VAL A 146 3.70 -15.51 -14.27
N SER A 147 2.53 -15.32 -14.89
CA SER A 147 2.43 -14.90 -16.30
C SER A 147 2.98 -13.49 -16.54
N SER A 148 2.75 -12.57 -15.60
CA SER A 148 3.26 -11.19 -15.67
C SER A 148 4.79 -11.16 -15.54
N GLN A 149 5.36 -11.96 -14.64
CA GLN A 149 6.81 -12.06 -14.48
C GLN A 149 7.51 -12.70 -15.68
N ALA A 150 6.85 -13.63 -16.40
CA ALA A 150 7.36 -14.13 -17.67
C ALA A 150 7.48 -13.02 -18.73
N LEU A 151 6.48 -12.14 -18.84
CA LEU A 151 6.51 -10.98 -19.75
C LEU A 151 7.64 -10.02 -19.39
N LEU A 152 7.85 -9.76 -18.09
CA LEU A 152 8.97 -8.95 -17.60
C LEU A 152 10.32 -9.58 -17.96
N GLY A 153 10.45 -10.90 -17.82
CA GLY A 153 11.66 -11.65 -18.22
C GLY A 153 11.97 -11.56 -19.72
N MET A 154 10.94 -11.45 -20.56
CA MET A 154 11.06 -11.20 -22.01
C MET A 154 11.27 -9.73 -22.37
N ARG A 155 11.49 -8.85 -21.38
CA ARG A 155 11.64 -7.38 -21.55
C ARG A 155 10.38 -6.68 -22.07
N LYS A 156 9.20 -7.29 -21.97
CA LYS A 156 7.91 -6.69 -22.35
C LYS A 156 7.28 -5.90 -21.18
N TYR A 157 8.05 -4.99 -20.60
CA TYR A 157 7.66 -4.19 -19.42
C TYR A 157 6.32 -3.48 -19.59
N ARG A 158 6.08 -2.86 -20.76
CA ARG A 158 4.82 -2.18 -21.04
C ARG A 158 3.63 -3.13 -21.01
N ALA A 159 3.75 -4.32 -21.60
CA ALA A 159 2.65 -5.29 -21.62
C ALA A 159 2.31 -5.78 -20.21
N ALA A 160 3.32 -6.06 -19.38
CA ALA A 160 3.12 -6.49 -18.00
C ALA A 160 2.46 -5.39 -17.13
N SER A 161 2.99 -4.15 -17.19
CA SER A 161 2.49 -3.05 -16.35
C SER A 161 1.11 -2.53 -16.78
N VAL A 162 0.81 -2.46 -18.08
CA VAL A 162 -0.49 -1.93 -18.54
C VAL A 162 -1.64 -2.77 -18.02
N ILE A 163 -1.51 -4.10 -17.97
CA ILE A 163 -2.60 -4.98 -17.53
C ILE A 163 -2.94 -4.68 -16.07
N GLY A 164 -1.93 -4.69 -15.19
CA GLY A 164 -2.12 -4.38 -13.77
C GLY A 164 -2.69 -2.98 -13.54
N LEU A 165 -2.21 -1.98 -14.29
CA LEU A 165 -2.73 -0.61 -14.22
C LEU A 165 -4.18 -0.52 -14.71
N SER A 166 -4.50 -1.14 -15.85
CA SER A 166 -5.85 -1.13 -16.41
C SER A 166 -6.84 -1.84 -15.50
N GLY A 167 -6.45 -2.95 -14.86
CA GLY A 167 -7.26 -3.66 -13.87
C GLY A 167 -7.64 -2.75 -12.69
N GLN A 168 -6.69 -1.97 -12.17
CA GLN A 168 -6.98 -1.05 -11.07
C GLN A 168 -7.73 0.22 -11.51
N LEU A 169 -7.40 0.76 -12.69
CA LEU A 169 -8.08 1.94 -13.25
C LEU A 169 -9.55 1.69 -13.57
N ILE A 170 -9.91 0.46 -13.90
CA ILE A 170 -11.30 0.05 -14.12
C ILE A 170 -11.92 -0.43 -12.80
N GLY A 171 -11.19 -1.25 -12.05
CA GLY A 171 -11.68 -1.90 -10.83
C GLY A 171 -12.02 -0.93 -9.71
N VAL A 172 -11.18 0.07 -9.44
CA VAL A 172 -11.41 1.03 -8.34
C VAL A 172 -12.68 1.86 -8.59
N PRO A 173 -12.86 2.54 -9.74
CA PRO A 173 -14.10 3.26 -10.01
C PRO A 173 -15.34 2.36 -10.01
N LEU A 174 -15.25 1.15 -10.57
CA LEU A 174 -16.37 0.20 -10.58
C LEU A 174 -16.76 -0.21 -9.16
N THR A 175 -15.76 -0.45 -8.30
CA THR A 175 -15.99 -0.76 -6.89
C THR A 175 -16.66 0.39 -6.17
N ILE A 176 -16.13 1.62 -6.34
CA ILE A 176 -16.71 2.83 -5.74
C ILE A 176 -18.15 3.01 -6.20
N LEU A 177 -18.43 2.88 -7.50
CA LEU A 177 -19.76 3.01 -8.06
C LEU A 177 -20.73 1.99 -7.45
N TRP A 178 -20.30 0.73 -7.31
CA TRP A 178 -21.16 -0.31 -6.76
C TRP A 178 -21.38 -0.15 -5.24
N LEU A 179 -20.37 0.32 -4.51
CA LEU A 179 -20.51 0.70 -3.11
C LEU A 179 -21.57 1.80 -2.93
N PHE A 180 -21.63 2.78 -3.83
CA PHE A 180 -22.66 3.81 -3.80
C PHE A 180 -24.09 3.26 -3.97
N PHE A 181 -24.26 2.13 -4.65
CA PHE A 181 -25.55 1.45 -4.79
C PHE A 181 -25.84 0.44 -3.66
N GLY A 182 -25.07 0.46 -2.56
CA GLY A 182 -25.30 -0.40 -1.40
C GLY A 182 -24.76 -1.82 -1.54
N GLY A 183 -23.81 -2.07 -2.46
CA GLY A 183 -23.27 -3.42 -2.71
C GLY A 183 -22.44 -4.05 -1.58
N GLY A 184 -22.17 -3.32 -0.48
CA GLY A 184 -21.46 -3.86 0.69
C GLY A 184 -20.03 -4.33 0.42
N ILE A 185 -19.49 -5.18 1.31
CA ILE A 185 -18.18 -5.84 1.10
C ILE A 185 -18.18 -6.70 -0.16
N THR A 186 -19.28 -7.39 -0.44
CA THR A 186 -19.45 -8.29 -1.58
C THR A 186 -19.08 -7.61 -2.89
N ALA A 187 -19.45 -6.34 -3.05
CA ALA A 187 -19.08 -5.54 -4.21
C ALA A 187 -17.56 -5.44 -4.40
N VAL A 188 -16.84 -5.17 -3.32
CA VAL A 188 -15.38 -4.98 -3.35
C VAL A 188 -14.67 -6.27 -3.74
N VAL A 189 -15.03 -7.38 -3.08
CA VAL A 189 -14.36 -8.67 -3.31
C VAL A 189 -14.72 -9.26 -4.68
N LEU A 190 -15.95 -9.09 -5.16
CA LEU A 190 -16.33 -9.55 -6.51
C LEU A 190 -15.61 -8.77 -7.60
N VAL A 191 -15.58 -7.43 -7.53
CA VAL A 191 -14.85 -6.62 -8.52
C VAL A 191 -13.37 -6.98 -8.52
N LEU A 192 -12.77 -7.16 -7.34
CA LEU A 192 -11.37 -7.57 -7.21
C LEU A 192 -11.11 -8.95 -7.87
N SER A 193 -12.03 -9.89 -7.68
CA SER A 193 -11.96 -11.24 -8.25
C SER A 193 -12.10 -11.23 -9.78
N VAL A 194 -13.07 -10.48 -10.30
CA VAL A 194 -13.30 -10.35 -11.74
C VAL A 194 -12.12 -9.66 -12.41
N THR A 195 -11.66 -8.53 -11.88
CA THR A 195 -10.53 -7.78 -12.45
C THR A 195 -9.23 -8.57 -12.44
N SER A 196 -8.99 -9.36 -11.40
CA SER A 196 -7.79 -10.22 -11.29
C SER A 196 -7.87 -11.42 -12.24
N THR A 197 -9.07 -12.01 -12.42
CA THR A 197 -9.30 -13.07 -13.39
C THR A 197 -9.08 -12.57 -14.82
N LEU A 198 -9.65 -11.41 -15.16
CA LEU A 198 -9.41 -10.75 -16.45
C LEU A 198 -7.93 -10.44 -16.64
N SER A 199 -7.26 -9.94 -15.60
CA SER A 199 -5.82 -9.66 -15.64
C SER A 199 -5.03 -10.94 -15.93
N ALA A 200 -5.33 -12.06 -15.27
CA ALA A 200 -4.70 -13.34 -15.56
C ALA A 200 -4.92 -13.78 -17.01
N VAL A 201 -6.16 -13.78 -17.50
CA VAL A 201 -6.52 -14.19 -18.86
C VAL A 201 -5.82 -13.33 -19.91
N ILE A 202 -5.88 -12.01 -19.76
CA ILE A 202 -5.26 -11.06 -20.70
C ILE A 202 -3.73 -11.22 -20.69
N THR A 203 -3.12 -11.43 -19.53
CA THR A 203 -1.67 -11.63 -19.41
C THR A 203 -1.23 -12.93 -20.08
N ILE A 204 -1.99 -14.02 -19.91
CA ILE A 204 -1.74 -15.28 -20.59
C ILE A 204 -1.87 -15.12 -22.11
N TRP A 205 -2.90 -14.40 -22.58
CA TRP A 205 -3.07 -14.11 -24.00
C TRP A 205 -1.89 -13.30 -24.56
N LEU A 206 -1.46 -12.23 -23.87
CA LEU A 206 -0.30 -11.43 -24.27
C LEU A 206 1.00 -12.23 -24.23
N LEU A 207 1.16 -13.13 -23.28
CA LEU A 207 2.30 -14.04 -23.17
C LEU A 207 2.34 -15.00 -24.37
N ARG A 208 1.21 -15.62 -24.73
CA ARG A 208 1.10 -16.49 -25.91
C ARG A 208 1.40 -15.72 -27.20
N ARG A 209 0.87 -14.51 -27.33
CA ARG A 209 1.16 -13.62 -28.46
C ARG A 209 2.65 -13.25 -28.51
N ALA A 210 3.28 -12.98 -27.36
CA ALA A 210 4.69 -12.66 -27.29
C ALA A 210 5.59 -13.81 -27.73
N ILE A 211 5.24 -15.04 -27.36
CA ILE A 211 5.94 -16.24 -27.81
C ILE A 211 5.84 -16.39 -29.33
N ALA A 212 4.64 -16.13 -29.90
CA ALA A 212 4.42 -16.19 -31.34
C ALA A 212 5.20 -15.10 -32.11
N GLU A 213 5.20 -13.85 -31.62
CA GLU A 213 5.92 -12.73 -32.23
C GLU A 213 7.44 -12.92 -32.23
N LEU A 214 7.99 -13.58 -31.22
CA LEU A 214 9.41 -13.91 -31.14
C LEU A 214 9.80 -15.07 -32.09
N GLY A 215 8.86 -15.61 -32.87
CA GLY A 215 9.11 -16.73 -33.78
C GLY A 215 9.58 -17.99 -33.05
N LEU A 216 9.25 -18.13 -31.76
CA LEU A 216 9.75 -19.21 -30.92
C LEU A 216 9.07 -20.52 -31.33
N VAL A 217 9.70 -21.21 -32.28
CA VAL A 217 9.70 -22.65 -32.56
C VAL A 217 8.36 -23.38 -32.40
N PRO A 218 7.74 -23.95 -33.47
CA PRO A 218 6.49 -24.73 -33.39
C PRO A 218 6.50 -25.81 -32.29
N ALA A 219 5.33 -26.11 -31.71
CA ALA A 219 5.20 -27.05 -30.59
C ALA A 219 5.83 -28.43 -30.85
N ALA A 220 5.89 -28.86 -32.12
CA ALA A 220 6.52 -30.11 -32.54
C ALA A 220 8.05 -30.16 -32.31
N ARG A 221 8.76 -29.03 -32.35
CA ARG A 221 10.22 -28.99 -32.10
C ARG A 221 10.57 -28.94 -30.60
N LEU A 222 9.63 -28.57 -29.71
CA LEU A 222 9.80 -28.80 -28.26
C LEU A 222 9.99 -30.28 -27.91
N ALA A 223 9.50 -31.19 -28.76
CA ALA A 223 9.75 -32.62 -28.61
C ALA A 223 11.23 -33.00 -28.81
N ARG A 224 12.03 -32.15 -29.48
CA ARG A 224 13.46 -32.36 -29.75
C ARG A 224 14.38 -31.95 -28.60
N LEU A 225 13.91 -31.11 -27.66
CA LEU A 225 14.63 -30.88 -26.41
C LEU A 225 14.77 -32.21 -25.67
N ASP A 226 16.00 -32.62 -25.37
CA ASP A 226 16.23 -33.88 -24.67
C ASP A 226 15.54 -33.87 -23.29
N ARG A 227 15.11 -35.06 -22.83
CA ARG A 227 14.49 -35.22 -21.51
C ARG A 227 15.44 -34.78 -20.39
N ALA A 228 16.75 -34.98 -20.57
CA ALA A 228 17.77 -34.52 -19.63
C ALA A 228 17.79 -32.99 -19.51
N ASP A 229 17.76 -32.26 -20.64
CA ASP A 229 17.76 -30.80 -20.65
C ASP A 229 16.50 -30.21 -20.05
N ARG A 230 15.32 -30.79 -20.32
CA ARG A 230 14.06 -30.38 -19.69
C ARG A 230 14.10 -30.55 -18.18
N ARG A 231 14.59 -31.71 -17.69
CA ARG A 231 14.74 -31.97 -16.25
C ARG A 231 15.75 -31.03 -15.62
N SER A 232 16.88 -30.78 -16.27
CA SER A 232 17.91 -29.85 -15.79
C SER A 232 17.39 -28.42 -15.69
N ALA A 233 16.74 -27.91 -16.74
CA ALA A 233 16.16 -26.57 -16.74
C ALA A 233 15.06 -26.41 -15.68
N ARG A 234 14.18 -27.42 -15.52
CA ARG A 234 13.15 -27.45 -14.47
C ARG A 234 13.77 -27.50 -13.08
N LYS A 235 14.78 -28.34 -12.86
CA LYS A 235 15.47 -28.47 -11.57
C LYS A 235 16.15 -27.16 -11.18
N ALA A 236 16.86 -26.52 -12.11
CA ALA A 236 17.50 -25.23 -11.89
C ALA A 236 16.48 -24.15 -11.51
N LEU A 237 15.35 -24.09 -12.24
CA LEU A 237 14.27 -23.15 -11.95
C LEU A 237 13.64 -23.41 -10.58
N LEU A 238 13.35 -24.67 -10.22
CA LEU A 238 12.75 -25.02 -8.93
C LEU A 238 13.70 -24.78 -7.75
N VAL A 239 14.98 -25.11 -7.88
CA VAL A 239 15.99 -24.84 -6.84
C VAL A 239 16.10 -23.34 -6.59
N PHE A 240 16.12 -22.53 -7.66
CA PHE A 240 16.13 -21.08 -7.53
C PHE A 240 14.79 -20.54 -6.99
N ALA A 241 13.66 -21.10 -7.40
CA ALA A 241 12.34 -20.74 -6.88
C ALA A 241 12.27 -20.99 -5.37
N PHE A 242 12.74 -22.14 -4.90
CA PHE A 242 12.76 -22.45 -3.47
C PHE A 242 13.67 -21.48 -2.68
N GLY A 243 14.90 -21.25 -3.16
CA GLY A 243 15.83 -20.32 -2.50
C GLY A 243 15.36 -18.85 -2.50
N GLY A 244 14.84 -18.38 -3.64
CA GLY A 244 14.26 -17.04 -3.76
C GLY A 244 12.93 -16.91 -3.01
N GLY A 245 12.13 -17.98 -2.99
CA GLY A 245 10.87 -18.07 -2.28
C GLY A 245 11.03 -17.91 -0.78
N ILE A 246 12.06 -18.52 -0.17
CA ILE A 246 12.39 -18.29 1.24
C ILE A 246 12.70 -16.81 1.50
N SER A 247 13.47 -16.15 0.63
CA SER A 247 13.75 -14.71 0.79
C SER A 247 12.49 -13.86 0.66
N VAL A 248 11.61 -14.18 -0.29
CA VAL A 248 10.31 -13.48 -0.44
C VAL A 248 9.43 -13.70 0.78
N LEU A 249 9.36 -14.93 1.32
CA LEU A 249 8.59 -15.24 2.52
C LEU A 249 9.09 -14.46 3.74
N LEU A 250 10.41 -14.45 3.96
CA LEU A 250 11.02 -13.70 5.05
C LEU A 250 10.78 -12.19 4.91
N ASP A 251 10.88 -11.67 3.69
CA ASP A 251 10.57 -10.26 3.40
C ASP A 251 9.09 -9.96 3.66
N THR A 252 8.16 -10.83 3.24
CA THR A 252 6.73 -10.67 3.49
C THR A 252 6.39 -10.63 4.97
N VAL A 253 7.00 -11.51 5.79
CA VAL A 253 6.80 -11.51 7.25
C VAL A 253 7.23 -10.17 7.85
N VAL A 254 8.42 -9.68 7.50
CA VAL A 254 8.95 -8.48 8.19
C VAL A 254 8.42 -7.16 7.60
N MET A 255 8.09 -7.15 6.32
CA MET A 255 7.81 -5.91 5.57
C MET A 255 6.36 -5.81 5.07
N GLN A 256 5.58 -6.90 5.03
CA GLN A 256 4.28 -6.94 4.35
C GLN A 256 3.13 -7.50 5.22
N ARG A 257 2.96 -6.93 6.42
CA ARG A 257 1.73 -6.98 7.25
C ARG A 257 1.47 -8.28 8.01
N SER A 258 2.50 -8.96 8.52
CA SER A 258 2.28 -10.15 9.39
C SER A 258 1.36 -9.85 10.56
N GLU A 259 1.36 -8.61 11.04
CA GLU A 259 0.62 -8.17 12.23
C GLU A 259 -0.90 -8.28 12.03
N LEU A 260 -1.41 -8.22 10.79
CA LEU A 260 -2.83 -8.45 10.50
C LEU A 260 -3.28 -9.87 10.85
N ALA A 261 -2.40 -10.87 10.70
CA ALA A 261 -2.72 -12.24 11.09
C ALA A 261 -2.86 -12.36 12.61
N PHE A 262 -1.95 -11.75 13.36
CA PHE A 262 -1.96 -11.77 14.82
C PHE A 262 -3.11 -10.96 15.41
N LEU A 263 -3.40 -9.79 14.83
CA LEU A 263 -4.58 -9.00 15.20
C LEU A 263 -5.87 -9.78 14.95
N ALA A 264 -5.98 -10.46 13.80
CA ALA A 264 -7.16 -11.28 13.50
C ALA A 264 -7.26 -12.51 14.41
N TYR A 265 -6.14 -13.06 14.89
CA TYR A 265 -6.13 -14.21 15.78
C TYR A 265 -6.45 -13.84 17.24
N PHE A 266 -5.79 -12.81 17.76
CA PHE A 266 -5.93 -12.41 19.17
C PHE A 266 -7.11 -11.46 19.43
N HIS A 267 -7.55 -10.70 18.42
CA HIS A 267 -8.60 -9.69 18.53
C HIS A 267 -9.65 -9.86 17.42
N SER A 268 -10.03 -11.10 17.11
CA SER A 268 -11.07 -11.41 16.10
C SER A 268 -12.41 -10.72 16.37
N GLU A 269 -12.71 -10.42 17.63
CA GLU A 269 -13.95 -9.79 18.09
C GLU A 269 -14.07 -8.30 17.68
N VAL A 270 -12.95 -7.66 17.33
CA VAL A 270 -12.87 -6.22 17.03
C VAL A 270 -12.26 -6.01 15.64
N PRO A 271 -13.03 -6.26 14.55
CA PRO A 271 -12.52 -6.17 13.18
C PRO A 271 -12.02 -4.77 12.81
N GLU A 272 -12.46 -3.70 13.50
CA GLU A 272 -11.97 -2.34 13.30
C GLU A 272 -10.46 -2.21 13.49
N HIS A 273 -9.86 -3.03 14.37
CA HIS A 273 -8.42 -3.03 14.62
C HIS A 273 -7.62 -3.32 13.34
N LEU A 274 -8.15 -4.21 12.50
CA LEU A 274 -7.56 -4.55 11.20
C LEU A 274 -7.63 -3.37 10.24
N ALA A 275 -8.73 -2.60 10.26
CA ALA A 275 -8.85 -1.40 9.45
C ALA A 275 -7.90 -0.31 9.93
N PHE A 276 -7.85 -0.04 11.24
CA PHE A 276 -7.01 1.02 11.80
C PHE A 276 -5.54 0.78 11.53
N TYR A 277 -5.07 -0.45 11.76
CA TYR A 277 -3.70 -0.84 11.45
C TYR A 277 -3.42 -0.74 9.94
N ASN A 278 -4.31 -1.26 9.09
CA ASN A 278 -4.11 -1.23 7.64
C ASN A 278 -4.08 0.20 7.07
N VAL A 279 -4.91 1.12 7.57
CA VAL A 279 -4.92 2.53 7.15
C VAL A 279 -3.59 3.20 7.52
N ALA A 280 -3.13 3.03 8.77
CA ALA A 280 -1.85 3.55 9.23
C ALA A 280 -0.68 2.96 8.43
N PHE A 281 -0.69 1.66 8.18
CA PHE A 281 0.33 0.97 7.38
C PHE A 281 0.36 1.50 5.94
N ASN A 282 -0.79 1.67 5.29
CA ASN A 282 -0.87 2.23 3.93
C ASN A 282 -0.31 3.66 3.86
N ALA A 283 -0.66 4.51 4.83
CA ALA A 283 -0.14 5.88 4.90
C ALA A 283 1.39 5.89 5.07
N THR A 284 1.92 5.00 5.92
CA THR A 284 3.37 4.79 6.12
C THR A 284 4.05 4.35 4.82
N GLN A 285 3.45 3.40 4.10
CA GLN A 285 3.98 2.89 2.83
C GLN A 285 4.01 3.95 1.73
N VAL A 286 3.06 4.88 1.71
CA VAL A 286 3.07 6.03 0.78
C VAL A 286 4.28 6.93 1.06
N ALA A 287 4.55 7.25 2.33
CA ALA A 287 5.69 8.09 2.71
C ALA A 287 7.05 7.48 2.32
N VAL A 288 7.18 6.15 2.42
CA VAL A 288 8.39 5.39 2.08
C VAL A 288 8.66 5.33 0.57
N ARG A 289 7.67 5.58 -0.30
CA ARG A 289 7.85 5.48 -1.77
C ARG A 289 8.89 6.45 -2.32
N LEU A 290 8.92 7.67 -1.80
CA LEU A 290 9.82 8.70 -2.30
C LEU A 290 11.30 8.31 -2.09
N PRO A 291 11.73 7.90 -0.88
CA PRO A 291 13.07 7.31 -0.67
C PRO A 291 13.34 6.08 -1.56
N LEU A 292 12.39 5.14 -1.64
CA LEU A 292 12.58 3.89 -2.37
C LEU A 292 12.74 4.05 -3.88
N ALA A 293 12.33 5.19 -4.45
CA ALA A 293 12.50 5.48 -5.87
C ALA A 293 13.98 5.46 -6.32
N LEU A 294 14.94 5.60 -5.40
CA LEU A 294 16.37 5.57 -5.67
C LEU A 294 16.96 4.16 -5.78
N ILE A 295 16.27 3.13 -5.27
CA ILE A 295 16.81 1.77 -5.14
C ILE A 295 17.02 1.01 -6.46
N PRO A 296 16.13 1.09 -7.49
CA PRO A 296 16.21 0.21 -8.66
C PRO A 296 17.51 0.30 -9.47
N VAL A 297 18.25 1.41 -9.35
CA VAL A 297 19.53 1.62 -10.04
C VAL A 297 20.73 1.07 -9.27
N ILE A 298 20.58 0.81 -7.97
CA ILE A 298 21.71 0.46 -7.09
C ILE A 298 22.26 -0.92 -7.45
N LEU A 299 21.41 -1.94 -7.51
CA LEU A 299 21.82 -3.31 -7.81
C LEU A 299 22.65 -3.43 -9.11
N PRO A 300 22.16 -2.97 -10.29
CA PRO A 300 22.94 -3.09 -11.52
C PRO A 300 24.23 -2.25 -11.50
N THR A 301 24.21 -1.06 -10.89
CA THR A 301 25.41 -0.22 -10.78
C THR A 301 26.47 -0.86 -9.90
N VAL A 302 26.09 -1.40 -8.74
CA VAL A 302 27.01 -2.09 -7.83
C VAL A 302 27.58 -3.34 -8.48
N SER A 303 26.76 -4.16 -9.16
CA SER A 303 27.25 -5.34 -9.87
C SER A 303 28.24 -4.99 -10.98
N ALA A 304 27.99 -3.92 -11.75
CA ALA A 304 28.91 -3.47 -12.80
C ALA A 304 30.25 -2.98 -12.22
N LEU A 305 30.21 -2.17 -11.15
CA LEU A 305 31.42 -1.68 -10.47
C LEU A 305 32.21 -2.81 -9.81
N ALA A 306 31.53 -3.79 -9.23
CA ALA A 306 32.14 -4.97 -8.63
C ALA A 306 32.82 -5.85 -9.69
N ALA A 307 32.15 -6.09 -10.82
CA ALA A 307 32.72 -6.83 -11.96
C ALA A 307 33.96 -6.12 -12.55
N ALA A 308 34.01 -4.80 -12.48
CA ALA A 308 35.16 -3.99 -12.90
C ALA A 308 36.26 -3.87 -11.82
N GLY A 309 36.13 -4.53 -10.67
CA GLY A 309 37.09 -4.46 -9.56
C GLY A 309 37.12 -3.12 -8.81
N LEU A 310 36.17 -2.21 -9.06
CA LEU A 310 36.14 -0.85 -8.52
C LEU A 310 35.39 -0.78 -7.17
N LEU A 311 35.73 -1.67 -6.23
CA LEU A 311 35.03 -1.79 -4.94
C LEU A 311 35.12 -0.53 -4.08
N ASP A 312 36.19 0.26 -4.19
CA ASP A 312 36.31 1.53 -3.46
C ASP A 312 35.32 2.59 -3.94
N LYS A 313 34.95 2.56 -5.23
CA LYS A 313 33.87 3.42 -5.74
C LYS A 313 32.52 3.01 -5.15
N VAL A 314 32.27 1.71 -4.99
CA VAL A 314 31.06 1.19 -4.32
C VAL A 314 31.02 1.65 -2.87
N ARG A 315 32.12 1.49 -2.11
CA ARG A 315 32.19 1.87 -0.69
C ARG A 315 31.98 3.37 -0.47
N ARG A 316 32.63 4.23 -1.27
CA ARG A 316 32.46 5.69 -1.19
C ARG A 316 31.06 6.13 -1.59
N GLY A 317 30.54 5.60 -2.70
CA GLY A 317 29.19 5.89 -3.17
C GLY A 317 28.12 5.46 -2.18
N TYR A 318 28.29 4.30 -1.54
CA TYR A 318 27.36 3.78 -0.54
C TYR A 318 27.18 4.71 0.67
N ALA A 319 28.27 5.24 1.23
CA ALA A 319 28.19 6.13 2.39
C ALA A 319 27.44 7.43 2.07
N GLY A 320 27.69 8.03 0.91
CA GLY A 320 26.96 9.21 0.45
C GLY A 320 25.49 8.90 0.15
N ALA A 321 25.22 7.79 -0.54
CA ALA A 321 23.85 7.35 -0.81
C ALA A 321 23.05 7.08 0.47
N GLN A 322 23.65 6.44 1.49
CA GLN A 322 23.04 6.24 2.82
C GLN A 322 22.67 7.55 3.50
N ARG A 323 23.55 8.55 3.45
CA ARG A 323 23.26 9.87 4.01
C ARG A 323 22.15 10.59 3.25
N ILE A 324 22.19 10.60 1.92
CA ILE A 324 21.12 11.21 1.10
C ILE A 324 19.77 10.53 1.38
N MET A 325 19.76 9.19 1.42
CA MET A 325 18.57 8.41 1.74
C MET A 325 18.01 8.80 3.11
N LEU A 326 18.87 8.85 4.13
CA LEU A 326 18.48 9.21 5.49
C LEU A 326 17.87 10.63 5.55
N VAL A 327 18.42 11.59 4.82
CA VAL A 327 17.88 12.96 4.74
C VAL A 327 16.49 12.97 4.09
N ILE A 328 16.31 12.28 2.96
CA ILE A 328 15.00 12.21 2.27
C ILE A 328 13.97 11.52 3.17
N SER A 329 14.35 10.41 3.82
CA SER A 329 13.50 9.68 4.76
C SER A 329 13.13 10.54 5.98
N SER A 330 14.04 11.37 6.49
CA SER A 330 13.78 12.29 7.61
C SER A 330 12.71 13.32 7.26
N ILE A 331 12.76 13.86 6.03
CA ILE A 331 11.76 14.80 5.55
C ILE A 331 10.39 14.11 5.44
N ALA A 332 10.33 12.91 4.84
CA ALA A 332 9.10 12.15 4.70
C ALA A 332 8.49 11.78 6.06
N SER A 333 9.32 11.32 7.00
CA SER A 333 8.92 10.99 8.37
C SER A 333 8.45 12.22 9.14
N GLY A 334 9.16 13.35 9.03
CA GLY A 334 8.80 14.61 9.68
C GLY A 334 7.42 15.11 9.26
N PHE A 335 7.10 15.11 7.97
CA PHE A 335 5.76 15.50 7.49
C PHE A 335 4.68 14.49 7.89
N LEU A 336 4.98 13.19 7.82
CA LEU A 336 4.01 12.17 8.25
C LEU A 336 3.69 12.31 9.75
N LEU A 337 4.68 12.65 10.57
CA LEU A 337 4.49 12.90 11.99
C LEU A 337 3.79 14.25 12.25
N ALA A 338 4.07 15.28 11.46
CA ALA A 338 3.45 16.61 11.59
C ALA A 338 1.94 16.59 11.35
N CYS A 339 1.49 15.92 10.28
CA CYS A 339 0.10 16.02 9.83
C CYS A 339 -0.59 14.69 9.58
N GLY A 340 0.11 13.54 9.66
CA GLY A 340 -0.43 12.24 9.26
C GLY A 340 -1.67 11.83 10.06
N ALA A 341 -1.63 11.94 11.39
CA ALA A 341 -2.77 11.57 12.24
C ALA A 341 -4.04 12.37 11.91
N SER A 342 -3.90 13.71 11.81
CA SER A 342 -5.01 14.59 11.43
C SER A 342 -5.45 14.40 9.99
N LEU A 343 -4.54 14.05 9.09
CA LEU A 343 -4.86 13.73 7.70
C LEU A 343 -5.72 12.46 7.62
N VAL A 344 -5.43 11.44 8.44
CA VAL A 344 -6.26 10.23 8.53
C VAL A 344 -7.67 10.58 9.00
N VAL A 345 -7.81 11.36 10.08
CA VAL A 345 -9.13 11.80 10.58
C VAL A 345 -9.88 12.64 9.55
N LEU A 346 -9.20 13.56 8.87
CA LEU A 346 -9.81 14.43 7.86
C LEU A 346 -10.30 13.63 6.65
N ILE A 347 -9.54 12.61 6.22
CA ILE A 347 -9.82 11.85 5.00
C ILE A 347 -10.78 10.68 5.28
N TRP A 348 -10.58 9.90 6.35
CA TRP A 348 -11.39 8.72 6.68
C TRP A 348 -12.55 9.00 7.65
N GLY A 349 -12.49 10.10 8.41
CA GLY A 349 -13.49 10.49 9.41
C GLY A 349 -13.07 10.20 10.84
N GLN A 350 -13.86 10.70 11.81
CA GLN A 350 -13.54 10.63 13.24
C GLN A 350 -13.39 9.20 13.77
N ALA A 351 -14.14 8.24 13.21
CA ALA A 351 -14.04 6.83 13.58
C ALA A 351 -12.63 6.23 13.38
N TYR A 352 -11.77 6.85 12.55
CA TYR A 352 -10.40 6.43 12.27
C TYR A 352 -9.34 7.16 13.11
N GLU A 353 -9.74 7.90 14.16
CA GLU A 353 -8.80 8.49 15.10
C GLU A 353 -7.77 7.48 15.67
N PRO A 354 -8.15 6.23 16.04
CA PRO A 354 -7.18 5.23 16.49
C PRO A 354 -6.12 4.92 15.42
N ALA A 355 -6.50 4.88 14.15
CA ALA A 355 -5.58 4.70 13.02
C ALA A 355 -4.56 5.86 12.93
N GLY A 356 -5.00 7.09 13.21
CA GLY A 356 -4.12 8.25 13.31
C GLY A 356 -3.08 8.11 14.41
N ARG A 357 -3.45 7.57 15.58
CA ARG A 357 -2.51 7.33 16.69
C ARG A 357 -1.51 6.22 16.37
N VAL A 358 -1.96 5.12 15.77
CA VAL A 358 -1.10 4.04 15.25
C VAL A 358 -0.10 4.59 14.24
N LEU A 359 -0.54 5.50 13.36
CA LEU A 359 0.32 6.15 12.38
C LEU A 359 1.44 6.98 13.03
N LEU A 360 1.22 7.63 14.17
CA LEU A 360 2.28 8.39 14.86
C LEU A 360 3.44 7.47 15.30
N ILE A 361 3.15 6.24 15.73
CA ILE A 361 4.16 5.24 16.08
C ILE A 361 4.92 4.80 14.81
N ALA A 362 4.17 4.43 13.77
CA ALA A 362 4.74 3.93 12.51
C ALA A 362 5.45 5.02 11.67
N ALA A 363 5.20 6.31 11.94
CA ALA A 363 5.74 7.41 11.16
C ALA A 363 7.24 7.59 11.32
N VAL A 364 7.85 7.12 12.41
CA VAL A 364 9.26 7.37 12.73
C VAL A 364 10.16 6.26 12.21
N LEU A 365 10.22 5.12 12.88
CA LEU A 365 11.19 4.07 12.55
C LEU A 365 10.98 3.50 11.13
N PRO A 366 9.80 2.96 10.77
CA PRO A 366 9.57 2.44 9.42
C PRO A 366 9.94 3.40 8.28
N VAL A 367 9.61 4.68 8.42
CA VAL A 367 9.88 5.68 7.36
C VAL A 367 11.34 6.13 7.35
N LEU A 368 11.91 6.37 8.52
CA LEU A 368 13.28 6.88 8.66
C LEU A 368 14.32 5.84 8.23
N ILE A 369 14.21 4.61 8.75
CA ILE A 369 15.23 3.57 8.58
C ILE A 369 14.83 2.47 7.59
N GLY A 370 13.54 2.24 7.34
CA GLY A 370 13.06 1.20 6.43
C GLY A 370 13.72 1.25 5.04
N PRO A 371 13.78 2.41 4.35
CA PRO A 371 14.45 2.54 3.05
C PRO A 371 15.95 2.17 3.05
N MET A 372 16.61 2.30 4.20
CA MET A 372 18.02 1.93 4.34
C MET A 372 18.21 0.42 4.17
N SER A 373 17.29 -0.40 4.70
CA SER A 373 17.33 -1.86 4.53
C SER A 373 17.33 -2.27 3.06
N ALA A 374 16.49 -1.63 2.24
CA ALA A 374 16.40 -1.89 0.81
C ALA A 374 17.72 -1.54 0.10
N MET A 375 18.35 -0.43 0.49
CA MET A 375 19.63 -0.02 -0.08
C MET A 375 20.79 -0.94 0.33
N VAL A 376 20.88 -1.32 1.60
CA VAL A 376 21.91 -2.27 2.08
C VAL A 376 21.74 -3.61 1.36
N SER A 377 20.50 -4.10 1.29
CA SER A 377 20.16 -5.36 0.63
C SER A 377 20.54 -5.32 -0.86
N ALA A 378 20.13 -4.28 -1.59
CA ALA A 378 20.47 -4.12 -3.00
C ALA A 378 22.00 -4.08 -3.24
N THR A 379 22.75 -3.42 -2.35
CA THR A 379 24.21 -3.36 -2.44
C THR A 379 24.85 -4.71 -2.16
N LEU A 380 24.42 -5.43 -1.11
CA LEU A 380 24.93 -6.76 -0.77
C LEU A 380 24.61 -7.79 -1.83
N LEU A 381 23.40 -7.77 -2.38
CA LEU A 381 23.03 -8.60 -3.53
C LEU A 381 23.90 -8.29 -4.74
N GLY A 382 24.17 -7.00 -5.01
CA GLY A 382 25.02 -6.58 -6.12
C GLY A 382 26.47 -7.07 -6.00
N LEU A 383 26.95 -7.24 -4.77
CA LEU A 383 28.25 -7.82 -4.44
C LEU A 383 28.23 -9.36 -4.34
N GLY A 384 27.07 -10.01 -4.55
CA GLY A 384 26.94 -11.47 -4.49
C GLY A 384 26.73 -12.06 -3.09
N HIS A 385 26.51 -11.24 -2.06
CA HIS A 385 26.34 -11.69 -0.67
C HIS A 385 24.89 -12.05 -0.30
N LEU A 386 24.23 -12.89 -1.10
CA LEU A 386 22.84 -13.31 -0.87
C LEU A 386 22.62 -13.92 0.53
N ARG A 387 23.54 -14.76 1.01
CA ARG A 387 23.44 -15.41 2.33
C ARG A 387 23.39 -14.40 3.49
N ALA A 388 24.10 -13.28 3.36
CA ALA A 388 24.10 -12.23 4.37
C ALA A 388 22.76 -11.49 4.45
N VAL A 389 22.12 -11.27 3.29
CA VAL A 389 20.77 -10.67 3.22
C VAL A 389 19.73 -11.60 3.81
N VAL A 390 19.71 -12.87 3.37
CA VAL A 390 18.73 -13.87 3.84
C VAL A 390 18.85 -14.12 5.35
N SER A 391 20.08 -14.25 5.87
CA SER A 391 20.28 -14.42 7.33
C SER A 391 19.83 -13.20 8.14
N SER A 392 20.09 -11.99 7.64
CA SER A 392 19.64 -10.75 8.31
C SER A 392 18.11 -10.63 8.31
N GLN A 393 17.45 -10.97 7.19
CA GLN A 393 15.99 -11.02 7.10
C GLN A 393 15.39 -12.11 8.00
N ALA A 394 16.03 -13.28 8.11
CA ALA A 394 15.60 -14.35 8.99
C ALA A 394 15.63 -13.94 10.47
N ILE A 395 16.71 -13.29 10.90
CA ILE A 395 16.82 -12.74 12.28
C ILE A 395 15.70 -11.74 12.53
N GLY A 396 15.44 -10.85 11.58
CA GLY A 396 14.33 -9.90 11.65
C GLY A 396 12.98 -10.57 11.73
N ALA A 397 12.71 -11.57 10.89
CA ALA A 397 11.44 -12.31 10.89
C ALA A 397 11.17 -12.98 12.23
N VAL A 398 12.17 -13.66 12.80
CA VAL A 398 12.04 -14.26 14.13
C VAL A 398 11.76 -13.18 15.19
N ALA A 399 12.50 -12.07 15.17
CA ALA A 399 12.29 -10.98 16.12
C ALA A 399 10.90 -10.36 15.98
N THR A 400 10.43 -10.09 14.76
CA THR A 400 9.08 -9.56 14.49
C THR A 400 8.02 -10.52 15.00
N LEU A 401 8.10 -11.81 14.68
CA LEU A 401 7.11 -12.79 15.14
C LEU A 401 7.07 -12.92 16.67
N LEU A 402 8.23 -12.87 17.34
CA LEU A 402 8.29 -12.88 18.81
C LEU A 402 7.70 -11.60 19.41
N LEU A 403 7.97 -10.45 18.81
CA LEU A 403 7.40 -9.17 19.24
C LEU A 403 5.89 -9.12 18.98
N ASP A 404 5.41 -9.65 17.86
CA ASP A 404 3.99 -9.77 17.55
C ASP A 404 3.28 -10.63 18.61
N LEU A 405 3.86 -11.78 18.96
CA LEU A 405 3.33 -12.67 20.01
C LEU A 405 3.33 -12.04 21.41
N LEU A 406 4.30 -11.17 21.72
CA LEU A 406 4.45 -10.56 23.04
C LEU A 406 3.65 -9.26 23.19
N LEU A 407 3.63 -8.42 22.15
CA LEU A 407 3.09 -7.06 22.23
C LEU A 407 1.65 -6.96 21.73
N ILE A 408 1.23 -7.76 20.75
CA ILE A 408 -0.14 -7.66 20.22
C ILE A 408 -1.19 -8.09 21.24
N PRO A 409 -1.05 -9.19 22.01
CA PRO A 409 -2.07 -9.57 22.98
C PRO A 409 -2.37 -8.50 24.04
N PRO A 410 -1.37 -7.85 24.68
CA PRO A 410 -1.65 -6.81 25.69
C PRO A 410 -1.83 -5.39 25.13
N PHE A 411 -1.26 -5.05 23.95
CA PHE A 411 -1.26 -3.68 23.42
C PHE A 411 -1.99 -3.52 22.08
N GLU A 412 -2.66 -4.57 21.60
CA GLU A 412 -3.55 -4.54 20.43
C GLU A 412 -2.88 -3.91 19.19
N ILE A 413 -3.54 -2.93 18.56
CA ILE A 413 -3.06 -2.19 17.39
C ILE A 413 -1.77 -1.39 17.65
N TYR A 414 -1.53 -0.95 18.88
CA TYR A 414 -0.32 -0.22 19.25
C TYR A 414 0.86 -1.18 19.38
N GLY A 415 0.61 -2.37 19.95
CA GLY A 415 1.57 -3.47 20.00
C GLY A 415 2.04 -3.88 18.61
N ALA A 416 1.11 -4.02 17.66
CA ALA A 416 1.42 -4.27 16.25
C ALA A 416 2.31 -3.18 15.62
N ALA A 417 2.02 -1.90 15.87
CA ALA A 417 2.83 -0.79 15.34
C ALA A 417 4.26 -0.79 15.91
N VAL A 418 4.41 -1.06 17.20
CA VAL A 418 5.71 -1.13 17.87
C VAL A 418 6.49 -2.36 17.41
N ALA A 419 5.85 -3.53 17.33
CA ALA A 419 6.45 -4.76 16.85
C ALA A 419 7.00 -4.61 15.43
N ASN A 420 6.21 -4.02 14.52
CA ASN A 420 6.67 -3.70 13.16
C ASN A 420 7.88 -2.77 13.18
N SER A 421 7.80 -1.68 13.93
CA SER A 421 8.85 -0.65 14.01
C SER A 421 10.17 -1.20 14.53
N VAL A 422 10.13 -2.00 15.60
CA VAL A 422 11.31 -2.62 16.19
C VAL A 422 11.83 -3.76 15.31
N GLY A 423 10.95 -4.56 14.69
CA GLY A 423 11.33 -5.60 13.73
C GLY A 423 12.13 -5.04 12.55
N GLN A 424 11.69 -3.91 11.98
CA GLN A 424 12.45 -3.22 10.92
C GLN A 424 13.81 -2.72 11.41
N LEU A 425 13.90 -2.20 12.64
CA LEU A 425 15.16 -1.79 13.26
C LEU A 425 16.13 -2.97 13.40
N VAL A 426 15.64 -4.14 13.82
CA VAL A 426 16.44 -5.37 13.91
C VAL A 426 16.97 -5.78 12.54
N VAL A 427 16.13 -5.77 11.49
CA VAL A 427 16.57 -6.09 10.11
C VAL A 427 17.65 -5.12 9.64
N VAL A 428 17.41 -3.81 9.75
CA VAL A 428 18.38 -2.79 9.31
C VAL A 428 19.70 -2.97 10.06
N SER A 429 19.65 -3.21 11.37
CA SER A 429 20.84 -3.42 12.19
C SER A 429 21.62 -4.67 11.76
N ALA A 430 20.93 -5.80 11.56
CA ALA A 430 21.53 -7.04 11.09
C ALA A 430 22.17 -6.88 9.70
N LEU A 431 21.49 -6.18 8.78
CA LEU A 431 22.01 -5.86 7.45
C LEU A 431 23.24 -4.95 7.52
N MET A 432 23.20 -3.91 8.37
CA MET A 432 24.32 -3.01 8.59
C MET A 432 25.55 -3.75 9.12
N ILE A 433 25.39 -4.59 10.15
CA ILE A 433 26.46 -5.44 10.69
C ILE A 433 27.03 -6.35 9.60
N SER A 434 26.15 -7.04 8.87
CA SER A 434 26.53 -7.91 7.74
C SER A 434 27.30 -7.15 6.66
N SER A 435 26.86 -5.94 6.32
CA SER A 435 27.51 -5.15 5.27
C SER A 435 28.90 -4.66 5.64
N ARG A 436 29.12 -4.34 6.91
CA ARG A 436 30.45 -4.03 7.43
C ARG A 436 31.34 -5.28 7.41
N ARG A 437 30.82 -6.42 7.85
CA ARG A 437 31.57 -7.68 7.95
C ARG A 437 31.99 -8.25 6.59
N TYR A 438 31.07 -8.29 5.63
CA TYR A 438 31.32 -8.98 4.35
C TYR A 438 31.85 -8.05 3.24
N ALA A 439 31.50 -6.76 3.26
CA ALA A 439 31.82 -5.83 2.18
C ALA A 439 32.65 -4.60 2.62
N GLY A 440 32.88 -4.42 3.93
CA GLY A 440 33.57 -3.26 4.47
C GLY A 440 32.82 -1.95 4.19
N LEU A 441 31.49 -2.01 4.09
CA LEU A 441 30.67 -0.81 3.86
C LEU A 441 30.66 0.06 5.13
N GLN A 442 30.76 1.37 4.92
CA GLN A 442 30.73 2.33 6.01
C GLN A 442 29.29 2.55 6.49
N LEU A 443 29.11 2.54 7.82
CA LEU A 443 27.84 2.86 8.44
C LEU A 443 27.65 4.38 8.54
N PRO A 444 26.40 4.87 8.55
CA PRO A 444 26.12 6.27 8.86
C PRO A 444 26.75 6.65 10.19
N ARG A 445 27.37 7.83 10.26
CA ARG A 445 27.94 8.31 11.53
C ARG A 445 26.82 8.71 12.48
N ALA A 446 27.03 8.58 13.79
CA ALA A 446 26.06 9.02 14.79
C ALA A 446 25.65 10.49 14.61
N ALA A 447 26.58 11.36 14.21
CA ALA A 447 26.29 12.76 13.89
C ALA A 447 25.36 12.93 12.67
N GLU A 448 25.43 12.05 11.67
CA GLU A 448 24.53 12.10 10.49
C GLU A 448 23.12 11.66 10.88
N VAL A 449 23.01 10.63 11.72
CA VAL A 449 21.73 10.18 12.30
C VAL A 449 21.13 11.26 13.20
N ALA A 450 21.93 11.89 14.06
CA ALA A 450 21.48 12.99 14.91
C ALA A 450 20.97 14.19 14.11
N ARG A 451 21.67 14.58 13.03
CA ARG A 451 21.21 15.65 12.12
C ARG A 451 19.91 15.29 11.41
N ALA A 452 19.77 14.05 10.97
CA ALA A 452 18.56 13.52 10.35
C ALA A 452 17.36 13.54 11.31
N VAL A 453 17.55 13.05 12.54
CA VAL A 453 16.53 13.08 13.59
C VAL A 453 16.18 14.52 13.98
N LEU A 454 17.16 15.41 14.11
CA LEU A 454 16.92 16.83 14.38
C LEU A 454 16.09 17.48 13.26
N LEU A 455 16.41 17.19 12.00
CA LEU A 455 15.65 17.69 10.85
C LEU A 455 14.19 17.19 10.88
N LEU A 456 13.98 15.90 11.14
CA LEU A 456 12.66 15.29 11.32
C LEU A 456 11.87 16.01 12.43
N VAL A 457 12.48 16.16 13.61
CA VAL A 457 11.83 16.78 14.78
C VAL A 457 11.41 18.22 14.48
N LEU A 458 12.28 19.02 13.86
CA LEU A 458 11.96 20.41 13.52
C LEU A 458 10.82 20.52 12.50
N ILE A 459 10.75 19.60 11.53
CA ILE A 459 9.63 19.56 10.57
C ILE A 459 8.33 19.15 11.28
N ALA A 460 8.39 18.19 12.21
CA ALA A 460 7.23 17.63 12.90
C ALA A 460 6.63 18.55 13.98
N LEU A 461 7.49 19.30 14.68
CA LEU A 461 7.15 20.05 15.90
C LEU A 461 5.96 21.02 15.75
N PRO A 462 5.83 21.81 14.66
CA PRO A 462 4.69 22.70 14.50
C PRO A 462 3.35 21.95 14.39
N GLY A 463 3.32 20.86 13.62
CA GLY A 463 2.10 20.05 13.43
C GLY A 463 1.71 19.30 14.69
N LEU A 464 2.69 18.68 15.37
CA LEU A 464 2.47 18.03 16.67
C LEU A 464 2.02 19.04 17.74
N GLY A 465 2.58 20.24 17.76
CA GLY A 465 2.16 21.31 18.65
C GLY A 465 0.69 21.68 18.45
N LEU A 466 0.26 21.88 17.20
CA LEU A 466 -1.15 22.14 16.88
C LEU A 466 -2.06 20.97 17.27
N LEU A 467 -1.62 19.73 17.07
CA LEU A 467 -2.35 18.54 17.46
C LEU A 467 -2.53 18.46 18.98
N LEU A 468 -1.47 18.71 19.76
CA LEU A 468 -1.50 18.71 21.22
C LEU A 468 -2.35 19.84 21.81
N LEU A 469 -2.44 20.97 21.11
CA LEU A 469 -3.34 22.08 21.46
C LEU A 469 -4.81 21.78 21.13
N GLY A 470 -5.13 20.61 20.58
CA GLY A 470 -6.50 20.24 20.22
C GLY A 470 -7.05 21.00 19.02
N ALA A 471 -6.20 21.53 18.15
CA ALA A 471 -6.64 22.26 16.97
C ALA A 471 -7.42 21.35 16.00
N ALA A 472 -8.35 21.93 15.25
CA ALA A 472 -9.14 21.20 14.26
C ALA A 472 -8.23 20.48 13.24
N PRO A 473 -8.57 19.25 12.78
CA PRO A 473 -7.71 18.46 11.90
C PRO A 473 -7.23 19.20 10.64
N LEU A 474 -8.09 20.04 10.05
CA LEU A 474 -7.73 20.85 8.89
C LEU A 474 -6.62 21.87 9.22
N LEU A 475 -6.68 22.51 10.39
CA LEU A 475 -5.66 23.45 10.85
C LEU A 475 -4.34 22.74 11.16
N VAL A 476 -4.38 21.55 11.77
CA VAL A 476 -3.17 20.75 11.99
C VAL A 476 -2.52 20.35 10.67
N VAL A 477 -3.32 19.93 9.67
CA VAL A 477 -2.78 19.58 8.33
C VAL A 477 -2.20 20.80 7.62
N ALA A 478 -2.97 21.89 7.51
CA ALA A 478 -2.53 23.10 6.82
C ALA A 478 -1.35 23.77 7.54
N GLY A 479 -1.46 23.95 8.85
CA GLY A 479 -0.43 24.52 9.70
C GLY A 479 0.82 23.65 9.77
N GLY A 480 0.68 22.34 9.95
CA GLY A 480 1.79 21.39 9.94
C GLY A 480 2.52 21.34 8.60
N MET A 481 1.81 21.40 7.47
CA MET A 481 2.43 21.47 6.14
C MET A 481 3.15 22.80 5.91
N ILE A 482 2.50 23.93 6.15
CA ILE A 482 3.08 25.26 5.90
C ILE A 482 4.25 25.51 6.84
N ALA A 483 4.05 25.35 8.15
CA ALA A 483 5.10 25.54 9.14
C ALA A 483 6.21 24.49 9.03
N GLY A 484 5.87 23.24 8.67
CA GLY A 484 6.86 22.20 8.40
C GLY A 484 7.72 22.51 7.17
N LEU A 485 7.13 23.06 6.09
CA LEU A 485 7.89 23.54 4.92
C LEU A 485 8.78 24.74 5.26
N LEU A 486 8.30 25.67 6.08
CA LEU A 486 9.11 26.80 6.57
C LEU A 486 10.26 26.30 7.45
N MET A 487 9.99 25.37 8.37
CA MET A 487 11.02 24.75 9.21
C MET A 487 12.03 23.98 8.38
N LEU A 488 11.61 23.26 7.34
CA LEU A 488 12.53 22.63 6.38
C LEU A 488 13.40 23.68 5.69
N ALA A 489 12.79 24.74 5.14
CA ALA A 489 13.50 25.80 4.43
C ALA A 489 14.55 26.50 5.30
N ILE A 490 14.26 26.71 6.59
CA ILE A 490 15.15 27.34 7.56
C ILE A 490 16.19 26.33 8.06
N ALA A 491 15.76 25.19 8.62
CA ALA A 491 16.62 24.25 9.33
C ALA A 491 17.62 23.55 8.41
N PHE A 492 17.28 23.28 7.15
CA PHE A 492 18.14 22.52 6.24
C PHE A 492 19.52 23.19 6.01
N PRO A 493 19.62 24.50 5.68
CA PRO A 493 20.88 25.24 5.68
C PRO A 493 21.65 25.29 7.02
N PHE A 494 20.95 25.34 8.15
CA PHE A 494 21.60 25.44 9.47
C PHE A 494 22.16 24.10 9.95
N ILE A 495 21.39 23.01 9.80
CA ILE A 495 21.79 21.65 10.23
C ILE A 495 22.92 21.11 9.36
N LYS A 496 22.98 21.55 8.09
CA LYS A 496 23.93 21.07 7.08
C LYS A 496 23.95 19.53 7.02
N PRO A 497 22.82 18.90 6.67
CA PRO A 497 22.69 17.45 6.72
C PRO A 497 23.51 16.74 5.61
N LEU A 498 23.86 17.44 4.53
CA LEU A 498 24.65 16.91 3.42
C LEU A 498 26.15 17.23 3.56
N ARG A 499 27.00 16.51 2.82
CA ARG A 499 28.44 16.79 2.66
C ARG A 499 28.77 17.13 1.21
N GLU A 500 29.95 17.72 1.01
CA GLU A 500 30.47 18.04 -0.33
C GLU A 500 30.46 16.83 -1.28
N SER A 501 30.83 15.64 -0.78
CA SER A 501 30.78 14.39 -1.55
C SER A 501 29.37 14.02 -2.04
N ASP A 502 28.31 14.48 -1.37
CA ASP A 502 26.92 14.20 -1.81
C ASP A 502 26.52 15.07 -2.99
N VAL A 503 27.07 16.27 -3.08
CA VAL A 503 26.86 17.19 -4.19
C VAL A 503 27.42 16.58 -5.47
N GLU A 504 28.56 15.89 -5.39
CA GLU A 504 29.14 15.16 -6.52
C GLU A 504 28.23 14.02 -6.99
N ILE A 505 27.68 13.23 -6.04
CA ILE A 505 26.75 12.14 -6.33
C ILE A 505 25.45 12.67 -6.97
N ALA A 506 24.93 13.79 -6.47
CA ALA A 506 23.70 14.41 -6.94
C ALA A 506 23.91 15.41 -8.11
N GLY A 507 25.16 15.61 -8.58
CA GLY A 507 25.55 16.74 -9.43
C GLY A 507 24.77 16.84 -10.75
N SER A 508 24.46 15.69 -11.36
CA SER A 508 23.68 15.62 -12.61
C SER A 508 22.20 16.02 -12.42
N VAL A 509 21.66 15.87 -11.20
CA VAL A 509 20.30 16.27 -10.83
C VAL A 509 20.28 17.74 -10.40
N LEU A 510 21.25 18.15 -9.59
CA LEU A 510 21.41 19.53 -9.10
C LEU A 510 21.52 20.56 -10.22
N THR A 511 22.17 20.22 -11.34
CA THR A 511 22.29 21.10 -12.50
C THR A 511 20.97 21.32 -13.26
N ARG A 512 19.97 20.45 -13.07
CA ARG A 512 18.64 20.56 -13.69
C ARG A 512 17.63 21.31 -12.83
N LEU A 513 17.97 21.60 -11.57
CA LEU A 513 17.07 22.30 -10.65
C LEU A 513 17.09 23.81 -10.88
N PRO A 514 15.97 24.52 -10.57
CA PRO A 514 15.94 25.97 -10.58
C PRO A 514 17.07 26.57 -9.73
N GLY A 515 17.65 27.69 -10.17
CA GLY A 515 18.84 28.28 -9.53
C GLY A 515 18.67 28.54 -8.03
N GLN A 516 17.49 28.96 -7.58
CA GLN A 516 17.21 29.20 -6.16
C GLN A 516 17.17 27.89 -5.35
N LEU A 517 16.52 26.85 -5.86
CA LEU A 517 16.48 25.54 -5.21
C LEU A 517 17.87 24.91 -5.14
N ARG A 518 18.67 25.06 -6.21
CA ARG A 518 20.06 24.62 -6.22
C ARG A 518 20.89 25.33 -5.15
N LYS A 519 20.79 26.66 -5.04
CA LYS A 519 21.48 27.45 -4.00
C LYS A 519 21.07 27.00 -2.59
N TRP A 520 19.77 26.77 -2.37
CA TRP A 520 19.25 26.31 -1.09
C TRP A 520 19.76 24.91 -0.70
N ILE A 521 19.79 23.96 -1.64
CA ILE A 521 20.35 22.62 -1.39
C ILE A 521 21.84 22.72 -1.06
N LEU A 522 22.60 23.55 -1.80
CA LEU A 522 24.03 23.76 -1.55
C LEU A 522 24.30 24.43 -0.20
N ALA A 523 23.40 25.27 0.30
CA ALA A 523 23.51 25.86 1.64
C ALA A 523 23.41 24.81 2.77
N GLY A 524 22.72 23.69 2.52
CA GLY A 524 22.64 22.54 3.44
C GLY A 524 23.87 21.61 3.41
N VAL A 525 24.97 22.02 2.78
CA VAL A 525 26.20 21.24 2.68
C VAL A 525 27.17 21.66 3.78
N ALA A 526 27.63 20.70 4.57
CA ALA A 526 28.70 20.91 5.54
C ALA A 526 30.03 21.05 4.80
N THR A 527 30.61 22.26 4.84
CA THR A 527 31.96 22.50 4.34
C THR A 527 32.98 21.88 5.27
N SER A 528 33.95 21.16 4.70
CA SER A 528 34.99 20.51 5.50
C SER A 528 36.01 21.54 5.99
N ALA A 529 35.91 21.94 7.27
CA ALA A 529 36.95 22.70 7.94
C ALA A 529 38.11 21.76 8.34
N GLN A 530 38.88 21.27 7.36
CA GLN A 530 40.17 20.63 7.62
C GLN A 530 41.08 20.60 6.37
N ARG A 531 41.64 21.77 6.04
CA ARG A 531 43.00 21.90 5.48
C ARG A 531 43.73 22.98 6.29
N SER A 532 44.05 22.65 7.54
CA SER A 532 45.08 23.36 8.30
C SER A 532 46.39 22.59 8.13
N GLY A 533 47.39 23.25 7.54
CA GLY A 533 48.80 22.85 7.70
C GLY A 533 49.41 21.95 6.63
N THR A 534 49.37 22.34 5.35
CA THR A 534 50.54 22.17 4.47
C THR A 534 50.69 23.44 3.66
N THR A 535 51.65 24.24 4.10
CA THR A 535 52.29 25.36 3.41
C THR A 535 52.23 25.21 1.88
N MET A 536 51.49 26.12 1.23
CA MET A 536 51.74 26.49 -0.16
C MET A 536 52.98 27.39 -0.19
N GLU A 537 54.16 26.78 -0.07
CA GLU A 537 55.43 27.39 -0.47
C GLU A 537 56.28 26.27 -1.05
N GLY A 538 56.50 26.32 -2.36
CA GLY A 538 57.30 25.32 -3.07
C GLY A 538 56.58 24.72 -4.26
N MET A 539 56.21 25.55 -5.24
CA MET A 539 56.13 25.15 -6.66
C MET A 539 55.96 26.40 -7.54
N THR A 540 56.88 27.34 -7.39
CA THR A 540 57.23 28.28 -8.46
C THR A 540 58.43 27.70 -9.20
N GLY A 541 58.15 26.97 -10.28
CA GLY A 541 59.20 26.42 -11.13
C GLY A 541 58.63 25.57 -12.25
N MET A 542 58.91 25.98 -13.48
CA MET A 542 58.73 25.28 -14.75
C MET A 542 57.40 25.50 -15.48
N SER A 543 57.41 26.60 -16.23
CA SER A 543 56.99 26.73 -17.64
C SER A 543 56.37 25.51 -18.32
N MET A 544 55.17 25.70 -18.87
CA MET A 544 54.77 25.12 -20.15
C MET A 544 54.03 26.18 -20.98
N GLU A 545 54.73 26.67 -22.01
CA GLU A 545 54.10 26.96 -23.30
C GLU A 545 53.38 25.69 -23.78
N GLU A 546 52.19 25.81 -24.36
CA GLU A 546 51.90 25.34 -25.72
C GLU A 546 50.40 25.45 -26.06
N GLN A 547 50.13 26.25 -27.09
CA GLN A 547 49.03 26.19 -28.07
C GLN A 547 47.57 26.43 -27.64
N ALA A 548 47.11 27.65 -27.96
CA ALA A 548 45.73 27.96 -28.30
C ALA A 548 45.56 27.97 -29.83
N GLU A 549 44.58 27.21 -30.35
CA GLU A 549 44.06 27.35 -31.72
C GLU A 549 42.56 27.72 -31.70
N PRO A 550 42.06 28.44 -32.72
CA PRO A 550 40.87 29.29 -32.60
C PRO A 550 39.56 28.55 -32.88
N ALA A 551 38.50 29.02 -32.23
CA ALA A 551 37.13 28.58 -32.44
C ALA A 551 36.64 28.90 -33.87
N GLN A 552 36.34 27.86 -34.64
CA GLN A 552 35.61 27.96 -35.90
C GLN A 552 34.12 28.18 -35.61
N GLN A 553 33.57 29.28 -36.15
CA GLN A 553 32.14 29.58 -36.19
C GLN A 553 31.49 28.78 -37.32
N GLU A 554 30.54 27.90 -37.00
CA GLU A 554 29.64 27.29 -37.98
C GLU A 554 28.54 28.29 -38.42
N PRO A 555 28.11 28.27 -39.70
CA PRO A 555 27.16 29.23 -40.23
C PRO A 555 25.71 28.90 -39.85
N VAL A 556 24.95 29.94 -39.51
CA VAL A 556 23.50 29.89 -39.26
C VAL A 556 22.75 29.60 -40.55
N VAL A 557 22.28 28.36 -40.72
CA VAL A 557 21.40 27.98 -41.83
C VAL A 557 19.95 28.41 -41.52
N GLY A 558 19.40 29.26 -42.40
CA GLY A 558 18.01 29.73 -42.36
C GLY A 558 17.00 28.59 -42.44
N ARG A 559 16.00 28.61 -41.54
CA ARG A 559 14.91 27.63 -41.50
C ARG A 559 14.03 27.74 -42.74
N SER A 560 14.03 26.69 -43.56
CA SER A 560 13.15 26.51 -44.71
C SER A 560 11.66 26.45 -44.29
N ARG A 561 10.79 27.05 -45.11
CA ARG A 561 9.31 27.03 -45.02
C ARG A 561 8.69 25.61 -44.88
N ALA A 562 9.47 24.54 -45.12
CA ALA A 562 9.02 23.15 -44.95
C ALA A 562 8.84 22.72 -43.47
N GLU A 563 9.62 23.24 -42.53
CA GLU A 563 9.49 22.89 -41.09
C GLU A 563 8.21 23.44 -40.44
N LEU A 564 7.69 24.56 -40.96
CA LEU A 564 6.44 25.17 -40.48
C LEU A 564 5.20 24.35 -40.87
N LYS A 565 5.21 23.64 -41.99
CA LYS A 565 4.11 22.74 -42.40
C LYS A 565 4.07 21.44 -41.58
N SER A 566 5.24 20.93 -41.16
CA SER A 566 5.35 19.76 -40.26
C SER A 566 4.79 20.02 -38.85
N ARG A 567 5.03 21.22 -38.30
CA ARG A 567 4.49 21.62 -36.98
C ARG A 567 2.96 21.73 -36.94
N ARG A 568 2.30 22.17 -38.02
CA ARG A 568 0.82 22.21 -38.10
C ARG A 568 0.18 20.82 -38.05
N GLY A 569 0.79 19.81 -38.68
CA GLY A 569 0.33 18.42 -38.62
C GLY A 569 0.58 17.73 -37.27
N PHE A 570 1.61 18.16 -36.53
CA PHE A 570 1.90 17.69 -35.17
C PHE A 570 0.90 18.27 -34.15
N PHE A 571 0.60 19.57 -34.23
CA PHE A 571 -0.36 20.22 -33.33
C PHE A 571 -1.79 19.68 -33.51
N ALA A 572 -2.26 19.51 -34.76
CA ALA A 572 -3.60 18.98 -35.03
C ALA A 572 -3.83 17.55 -34.50
N ARG A 573 -2.78 16.70 -34.52
CA ARG A 573 -2.84 15.31 -34.01
C ARG A 573 -2.82 15.21 -32.47
N HIS A 574 -2.20 16.15 -31.77
CA HIS A 574 -2.16 16.18 -30.31
C HIS A 574 -3.35 16.94 -29.72
N TRP A 575 -3.89 17.92 -30.45
CA TRP A 575 -5.08 18.67 -30.06
C TRP A 575 -6.29 17.76 -29.83
N GLY A 576 -6.58 16.83 -30.74
CA GLY A 576 -7.68 15.89 -30.57
C GLY A 576 -7.55 14.99 -29.31
N LYS A 577 -6.32 14.62 -28.93
CA LYS A 577 -6.08 13.84 -27.70
C LYS A 577 -6.22 14.70 -26.46
N ALA A 578 -5.77 15.95 -26.50
CA ALA A 578 -5.94 16.90 -25.41
C ALA A 578 -7.43 17.22 -25.19
N VAL A 579 -8.20 17.42 -26.26
CA VAL A 579 -9.66 17.62 -26.19
C VAL A 579 -10.35 16.41 -25.57
N LEU A 580 -10.01 15.18 -25.96
CA LEU A 580 -10.59 13.97 -25.37
C LEU A 580 -10.21 13.79 -23.88
N LEU A 581 -9.00 14.17 -23.47
CA LEU A 581 -8.62 14.17 -22.05
C LEU A 581 -9.38 15.23 -21.24
N ILE A 582 -9.62 16.40 -21.81
CA ILE A 582 -10.44 17.45 -21.20
C ILE A 582 -11.90 17.00 -21.09
N ILE A 583 -12.45 16.35 -22.12
CA ILE A 583 -13.79 15.75 -22.09
C ILE A 583 -13.85 14.68 -20.98
N GLY A 584 -12.84 13.81 -20.88
CA GLY A 584 -12.74 12.83 -19.81
C GLY A 584 -12.68 13.46 -18.41
N LEU A 585 -11.88 14.50 -18.24
CA LEU A 585 -11.82 15.29 -17.00
C LEU A 585 -13.17 15.89 -16.65
N LEU A 586 -13.85 16.53 -17.61
CA LEU A 586 -15.15 17.16 -17.40
C LEU A 586 -16.25 16.14 -17.09
N LEU A 587 -16.29 15.01 -17.81
CA LEU A 587 -17.20 13.88 -17.51
C LEU A 587 -16.92 13.28 -16.14
N GLY A 588 -15.64 13.17 -15.76
CA GLY A 588 -15.25 12.74 -14.44
C GLY A 588 -15.72 13.70 -13.35
N LEU A 589 -15.52 15.00 -13.55
CA LEU A 589 -15.94 16.06 -12.63
C LEU A 589 -17.46 16.09 -12.49
N THR A 590 -18.22 15.89 -13.58
CA THR A 590 -19.69 15.82 -13.53
C THR A 590 -20.17 14.56 -12.81
N VAL A 591 -19.56 13.40 -13.05
CA VAL A 591 -19.88 12.17 -12.28
C VAL A 591 -19.58 12.36 -10.79
N GLY A 592 -18.44 12.97 -10.45
CA GLY A 592 -18.10 13.30 -9.06
C GLY A 592 -19.04 14.32 -8.42
N ALA A 593 -19.53 15.30 -9.21
CA ALA A 593 -20.53 16.27 -8.76
C ALA A 593 -21.92 15.63 -8.55
N VAL A 594 -22.33 14.74 -9.46
CA VAL A 594 -23.57 13.97 -9.34
C VAL A 594 -23.51 13.05 -8.12
N ALA A 595 -22.41 12.31 -7.92
CA ALA A 595 -22.20 11.48 -6.74
C ALA A 595 -22.21 12.32 -5.44
N GLY A 596 -21.58 13.50 -5.43
CA GLY A 596 -21.63 14.43 -4.30
C GLY A 596 -23.01 15.08 -4.09
N SER A 597 -23.86 15.14 -5.11
CA SER A 597 -25.25 15.63 -4.99
C SER A 597 -26.23 14.54 -4.54
N MET A 598 -25.91 13.27 -4.81
CA MET A 598 -26.68 12.09 -4.37
C MET A 598 -26.35 11.66 -2.95
N GLN A 599 -25.27 12.18 -2.38
CA GLN A 599 -24.85 11.91 -1.01
C GLN A 599 -25.87 12.50 -0.02
N LYS A 600 -26.70 11.63 0.55
CA LYS A 600 -27.61 11.99 1.63
C LYS A 600 -26.81 12.13 2.93
N ASP A 601 -27.13 13.16 3.70
CA ASP A 601 -26.64 13.28 5.07
C ASP A 601 -27.16 12.08 5.89
N SER A 602 -26.30 11.45 6.68
CA SER A 602 -26.72 10.48 7.67
C SER A 602 -26.52 11.06 9.06
N TYR A 603 -27.51 10.86 9.93
CA TYR A 603 -27.49 11.28 11.32
C TYR A 603 -27.47 10.04 12.18
N THR A 604 -26.53 10.00 13.13
CA THR A 604 -26.40 8.90 14.07
C THR A 604 -26.81 9.34 15.47
N ALA A 605 -27.82 8.67 16.03
CA ALA A 605 -28.17 8.75 17.45
C ALA A 605 -27.85 7.41 18.11
N SER A 606 -27.53 7.42 19.40
CA SER A 606 -27.21 6.18 20.10
C SER A 606 -27.78 6.15 21.51
N THR A 607 -28.14 4.95 21.97
CA THR A 607 -28.66 4.68 23.32
C THR A 607 -27.82 3.56 23.93
N THR A 608 -27.31 3.76 25.15
CA THR A 608 -26.46 2.77 25.82
C THR A 608 -27.23 2.06 26.93
N TYR A 609 -27.15 0.74 26.96
CA TYR A 609 -27.81 -0.11 27.94
C TYR A 609 -26.79 -0.88 28.77
N ALA A 610 -27.12 -1.10 30.05
CA ALA A 610 -26.39 -2.01 30.92
C ALA A 610 -27.33 -3.04 31.55
N ILE A 611 -26.83 -4.26 31.68
CA ILE A 611 -27.47 -5.31 32.48
C ILE A 611 -27.04 -5.11 33.93
N VAL A 612 -28.00 -4.84 34.80
CA VAL A 612 -27.79 -4.59 36.22
C VAL A 612 -28.55 -5.64 37.03
N GLN A 613 -28.00 -6.09 38.15
CA GLN A 613 -28.72 -6.98 39.07
C GLN A 613 -29.91 -6.25 39.70
N SER A 614 -31.07 -6.91 39.76
CA SER A 614 -32.25 -6.40 40.42
C SER A 614 -32.09 -6.50 41.95
N PRO A 615 -32.44 -5.46 42.73
CA PRO A 615 -32.51 -5.58 44.19
C PRO A 615 -33.59 -6.60 44.55
N SER A 616 -33.25 -7.61 45.36
CA SER A 616 -34.20 -8.60 45.85
C SER A 616 -35.32 -7.92 46.66
N ALA A 617 -36.56 -8.05 46.20
CA ALA A 617 -37.74 -7.72 46.99
C ALA A 617 -37.95 -8.80 48.08
N SER A 618 -37.18 -8.75 49.16
CA SER A 618 -37.44 -9.53 50.38
C SER A 618 -36.65 -9.01 51.58
N SER A 619 -37.11 -7.91 52.20
CA SER A 619 -36.67 -7.53 53.55
C SER A 619 -37.78 -7.67 54.62
N THR A 620 -38.83 -8.44 54.35
CA THR A 620 -39.94 -8.64 55.31
C THR A 620 -40.41 -10.09 55.48
N ALA A 621 -39.71 -11.08 54.91
CA ALA A 621 -40.08 -12.49 55.08
C ALA A 621 -39.09 -13.28 55.96
N ASN A 622 -39.65 -13.97 56.94
CA ASN A 622 -39.03 -14.83 57.96
C ASN A 622 -37.88 -15.72 57.41
N PRO A 623 -36.68 -15.71 58.00
CA PRO A 623 -35.47 -16.37 57.45
C PRO A 623 -35.48 -17.91 57.46
N ALA A 624 -36.60 -18.56 57.80
CA ALA A 624 -36.65 -20.02 57.94
C ALA A 624 -37.14 -20.80 56.70
N THR A 625 -37.63 -20.14 55.64
CA THR A 625 -38.19 -20.84 54.46
C THR A 625 -37.78 -20.29 53.09
N ALA A 626 -36.88 -19.30 53.01
CA ALA A 626 -36.38 -18.82 51.73
C ALA A 626 -35.30 -19.76 51.19
N GLY A 627 -35.68 -20.62 50.24
CA GLY A 627 -34.71 -21.35 49.43
C GLY A 627 -33.73 -20.37 48.80
N VAL A 628 -32.45 -20.50 49.14
CA VAL A 628 -31.36 -19.67 48.61
C VAL A 628 -31.18 -20.05 47.14
N GLN A 629 -31.86 -19.34 46.23
CA GLN A 629 -31.44 -19.37 44.83
C GLN A 629 -30.09 -18.63 44.73
N PRO A 630 -29.05 -19.26 44.17
CA PRO A 630 -27.73 -18.66 44.09
C PRO A 630 -27.78 -17.43 43.18
N ARG A 631 -27.13 -16.34 43.62
CA ARG A 631 -26.94 -15.13 42.81
C ARG A 631 -26.15 -15.49 41.55
N THR A 632 -26.64 -15.09 40.39
CA THR A 632 -25.98 -15.25 39.09
C THR A 632 -24.66 -14.48 39.07
N GLU A 633 -23.55 -15.16 38.80
CA GLU A 633 -22.24 -14.52 38.75
C GLU A 633 -22.17 -13.50 37.58
N PRO A 634 -21.41 -12.39 37.73
CA PRO A 634 -21.24 -11.39 36.67
C PRO A 634 -20.77 -11.97 35.32
N GLY A 635 -19.97 -13.05 35.36
CA GLY A 635 -19.53 -13.77 34.16
C GLY A 635 -20.66 -14.51 33.42
N GLN A 636 -21.73 -14.92 34.11
CA GLN A 636 -22.91 -15.53 33.50
C GLN A 636 -23.83 -14.47 32.88
N LEU A 637 -23.93 -13.30 33.51
CA LEU A 637 -24.66 -12.16 32.94
C LEU A 637 -23.99 -11.62 31.67
N ALA A 638 -22.66 -11.69 31.59
CA ALA A 638 -21.89 -11.33 30.40
C ALA A 638 -22.27 -12.17 29.16
N LEU A 639 -22.68 -13.43 29.35
CA LEU A 639 -23.12 -14.31 28.25
C LEU A 639 -24.50 -13.92 27.70
N LEU A 640 -25.31 -13.18 28.47
CA LEU A 640 -26.62 -12.72 28.07
C LEU A 640 -26.57 -11.41 27.27
N THR A 641 -25.51 -10.61 27.43
CA THR A 641 -25.35 -9.30 26.76
C THR A 641 -25.47 -9.40 25.23
N PRO A 642 -24.78 -10.33 24.53
CA PRO A 642 -24.94 -10.47 23.07
C PRO A 642 -26.34 -10.94 22.67
N VAL A 643 -26.97 -11.79 23.49
CA VAL A 643 -28.31 -12.32 23.23
C VAL A 643 -29.36 -11.20 23.34
N ILE A 644 -29.25 -10.37 24.37
CA ILE A 644 -30.15 -9.24 24.61
C ILE A 644 -29.92 -8.14 23.58
N ALA A 645 -28.67 -7.84 23.25
CA ALA A 645 -28.35 -6.89 22.20
C ALA A 645 -28.88 -7.37 20.83
N ALA A 646 -28.90 -8.68 20.55
CA ALA A 646 -29.43 -9.22 19.30
C ALA A 646 -30.94 -9.04 19.15
N VAL A 647 -31.68 -8.81 20.25
CA VAL A 647 -33.12 -8.50 20.20
C VAL A 647 -33.40 -7.20 19.42
N VAL A 648 -32.41 -6.30 19.29
CA VAL A 648 -32.51 -5.11 18.41
C VAL A 648 -32.88 -5.48 16.98
N ALA A 649 -32.37 -6.61 16.48
CA ALA A 649 -32.61 -7.06 15.11
C ALA A 649 -33.84 -7.97 14.97
N ASP A 650 -34.59 -8.19 16.04
CA ASP A 650 -35.78 -9.06 16.03
C ASP A 650 -36.96 -8.36 15.34
N PRO A 651 -37.70 -9.03 14.43
CA PRO A 651 -38.83 -8.43 13.72
C PRO A 651 -39.91 -7.87 14.67
N VAL A 652 -40.17 -8.56 15.78
CA VAL A 652 -41.16 -8.14 16.79
C VAL A 652 -40.74 -6.83 17.46
N THR A 653 -39.45 -6.66 17.71
CA THR A 653 -38.89 -5.42 18.27
C THR A 653 -38.99 -4.29 17.25
N SER A 654 -38.67 -4.56 15.98
CA SER A 654 -38.84 -3.59 14.89
C SER A 654 -40.29 -3.12 14.77
N ASP A 655 -41.27 -4.03 14.74
CA ASP A 655 -42.70 -3.71 14.62
C ASP A 655 -43.19 -2.86 15.81
N THR A 656 -42.73 -3.17 17.02
CA THR A 656 -43.08 -2.41 18.23
C THR A 656 -42.50 -1.00 18.18
N VAL A 657 -41.25 -0.85 17.74
CA VAL A 657 -40.61 0.47 17.58
C VAL A 657 -41.31 1.26 16.47
N GLU A 658 -41.69 0.64 15.35
CA GLU A 658 -42.49 1.27 14.28
C GLU A 658 -43.84 1.78 14.79
N SER A 659 -44.51 0.99 15.64
CA SER A 659 -45.78 1.40 16.26
C SER A 659 -45.66 2.62 17.18
N ILE A 660 -44.51 2.78 17.85
CA ILE A 660 -44.22 3.90 18.76
C ILE A 660 -43.85 5.15 17.96
N VAL A 661 -43.09 5.00 16.88
CA VAL A 661 -42.66 6.09 16.01
C VAL A 661 -43.81 6.57 15.09
N GLY A 662 -44.77 5.71 14.78
CA GLY A 662 -45.99 6.05 14.05
C GLY A 662 -45.83 6.08 12.52
N HIS A 663 -44.68 5.64 11.99
CA HIS A 663 -44.41 5.46 10.58
C HIS A 663 -43.36 4.35 10.36
N GLN A 664 -43.25 3.83 9.13
CA GLN A 664 -42.21 2.84 8.80
C GLN A 664 -40.81 3.44 8.99
N ILE A 665 -39.91 2.64 9.57
CA ILE A 665 -38.55 3.09 9.90
C ILE A 665 -37.66 2.90 8.67
N ASN A 666 -37.12 4.01 8.13
CA ASN A 666 -36.08 3.96 7.08
C ASN A 666 -34.66 4.11 7.66
N ALA A 667 -34.50 3.89 8.96
CA ALA A 667 -33.23 3.99 9.68
C ALA A 667 -32.52 2.62 9.75
N GLN A 668 -31.19 2.63 9.62
CA GLN A 668 -30.37 1.47 9.93
C GLN A 668 -30.10 1.42 11.44
N VAL A 669 -30.50 0.34 12.08
CA VAL A 669 -30.28 0.10 13.50
C VAL A 669 -29.21 -0.98 13.66
N GLN A 670 -28.18 -0.69 14.44
CA GLN A 670 -27.10 -1.63 14.72
C GLN A 670 -26.84 -1.71 16.22
N GLN A 671 -26.68 -2.93 16.72
CA GLN A 671 -26.16 -3.18 18.06
C GLN A 671 -24.63 -3.11 18.05
N ARG A 672 -24.04 -2.58 19.11
CA ARG A 672 -22.59 -2.47 19.30
C ARG A 672 -22.22 -2.86 20.73
N LEU A 673 -21.50 -3.95 20.88
CA LEU A 673 -20.94 -4.34 22.18
C LEU A 673 -19.81 -3.39 22.56
N ILE A 674 -19.73 -3.01 23.84
CA ILE A 674 -18.67 -2.10 24.32
C ILE A 674 -17.46 -2.93 24.77
N PRO A 675 -16.26 -2.71 24.19
CA PRO A 675 -15.05 -3.41 24.59
C PRO A 675 -14.77 -3.26 26.10
N ASN A 676 -14.32 -4.34 26.75
CA ASN A 676 -14.00 -4.38 28.18
C ASN A 676 -15.16 -4.05 29.14
N SER A 677 -16.39 -3.99 28.63
CA SER A 677 -17.61 -3.75 29.42
C SER A 677 -18.65 -4.81 29.09
N PRO A 678 -18.47 -6.06 29.55
CA PRO A 678 -19.24 -7.22 29.09
C PRO A 678 -20.72 -7.19 29.47
N LEU A 679 -21.16 -6.23 30.28
CA LEU A 679 -22.56 -6.01 30.67
C LEU A 679 -23.20 -4.81 29.96
N ILE A 680 -22.47 -4.14 29.06
CA ILE A 680 -22.89 -2.89 28.44
C ILE A 680 -22.86 -3.04 26.92
N PHE A 681 -23.92 -2.57 26.26
CA PHE A 681 -23.98 -2.47 24.81
C PHE A 681 -24.69 -1.19 24.39
N ASN A 682 -24.44 -0.78 23.16
CA ASN A 682 -25.00 0.42 22.56
C ASN A 682 -25.90 0.04 21.38
N VAL A 683 -26.99 0.76 21.20
CA VAL A 683 -27.85 0.68 20.02
C VAL A 683 -27.67 1.97 19.25
N GLN A 684 -27.13 1.85 18.05
CA GLN A 684 -26.84 2.97 17.17
C GLN A 684 -27.87 3.00 16.03
N VAL A 685 -28.52 4.15 15.87
CA VAL A 685 -29.53 4.39 14.84
C VAL A 685 -28.98 5.40 13.84
N SER A 686 -28.94 5.02 12.56
CA SER A 686 -28.53 5.87 11.45
C SER A 686 -29.72 6.18 10.56
N ALA A 687 -30.13 7.46 10.47
CA ALA A 687 -31.24 7.90 9.62
C ALA A 687 -30.87 9.07 8.71
N THR A 688 -31.74 9.39 7.75
CA THR A 688 -31.51 10.50 6.81
C THR A 688 -31.83 11.88 7.38
N THR A 689 -32.60 11.93 8.46
CA THR A 689 -32.90 13.16 9.20
C THR A 689 -32.50 13.00 10.67
N ALA A 690 -32.07 14.09 11.30
CA ALA A 690 -31.72 14.11 12.72
C ALA A 690 -32.92 13.69 13.58
N GLN A 691 -34.11 14.20 13.24
CA GLN A 691 -35.34 13.92 13.95
C GLN A 691 -35.69 12.42 13.93
N GLU A 692 -35.62 11.78 12.76
CA GLU A 692 -35.88 10.34 12.63
C GLU A 692 -34.85 9.49 13.40
N ALA A 693 -33.56 9.85 13.33
CA ALA A 693 -32.52 9.14 14.10
C ALA A 693 -32.79 9.21 15.61
N TYR A 694 -33.18 10.38 16.10
CA TYR A 694 -33.51 10.62 17.50
C TYR A 694 -34.79 9.91 17.93
N ASP A 695 -35.88 10.05 17.16
CA ASP A 695 -37.18 9.49 17.50
C ASP A 695 -37.13 7.96 17.55
N VAL A 696 -36.40 7.33 16.61
CA VAL A 696 -36.18 5.89 16.61
C VAL A 696 -35.28 5.46 17.78
N ALA A 697 -34.18 6.18 18.06
CA ALA A 697 -33.32 5.86 19.21
C ALA A 697 -34.07 5.97 20.56
N ARG A 698 -34.97 6.96 20.67
CA ARG A 698 -35.83 7.16 21.84
C ARG A 698 -36.94 6.11 21.95
N ALA A 699 -37.45 5.62 20.81
CA ALA A 699 -38.39 4.50 20.79
C ALA A 699 -37.73 3.19 21.24
N TYR A 700 -36.47 2.94 20.85
CA TYR A 700 -35.67 1.85 21.43
C TYR A 700 -35.45 2.04 22.93
N GLU A 701 -35.06 3.24 23.37
CA GLU A 701 -34.84 3.56 24.79
C GLU A 701 -36.03 3.18 25.67
N LYS A 702 -37.25 3.48 25.21
CA LYS A 702 -38.48 3.23 25.95
C LYS A 702 -38.92 1.76 25.90
N SER A 703 -38.79 1.12 24.75
CA SER A 703 -39.41 -0.19 24.51
C SER A 703 -38.50 -1.37 24.86
N MET A 704 -37.19 -1.21 24.67
CA MET A 704 -36.21 -2.30 24.81
C MET A 704 -36.16 -2.94 26.21
N PRO A 705 -36.24 -2.18 27.33
CA PRO A 705 -36.28 -2.77 28.67
C PRO A 705 -37.54 -3.57 28.98
N GLU A 706 -38.63 -3.37 28.23
CA GLU A 706 -39.94 -4.00 28.44
C GLU A 706 -40.22 -5.12 27.43
N MET A 707 -39.30 -5.39 26.50
CA MET A 707 -39.47 -6.43 25.49
C MET A 707 -39.61 -7.82 26.14
N PRO A 708 -40.64 -8.62 25.79
CA PRO A 708 -40.85 -9.94 26.38
C PRO A 708 -39.60 -10.82 26.34
N LYS A 709 -38.90 -10.87 25.19
CA LYS A 709 -37.65 -11.64 25.05
C LYS A 709 -36.53 -11.16 25.97
N VAL A 710 -36.45 -9.85 26.24
CA VAL A 710 -35.44 -9.28 27.15
C VAL A 710 -35.80 -9.60 28.60
N VAL A 711 -37.07 -9.42 28.97
CA VAL A 711 -37.59 -9.71 30.31
C VAL A 711 -37.46 -11.21 30.62
N ASP A 712 -37.92 -12.08 29.74
CA ASP A 712 -37.87 -13.54 29.91
C ASP A 712 -36.44 -14.08 30.02
N SER A 713 -35.47 -13.41 29.37
CA SER A 713 -34.05 -13.77 29.45
C SER A 713 -33.37 -13.29 30.74
N LEU A 714 -33.84 -12.18 31.32
CA LEU A 714 -33.20 -11.52 32.47
C LEU A 714 -33.85 -11.85 33.83
N VAL A 715 -35.15 -12.15 33.86
CA VAL A 715 -35.89 -12.51 35.08
C VAL A 715 -35.32 -13.76 35.76
N PRO A 716 -35.03 -14.88 35.05
CA PRO A 716 -34.40 -16.05 35.66
C PRO A 716 -33.01 -15.77 36.24
N ALA A 717 -32.32 -14.75 35.71
CA ALA A 717 -30.99 -14.33 36.14
C ALA A 717 -31.00 -13.21 37.20
N GLN A 718 -32.17 -12.88 37.77
CA GLN A 718 -32.36 -11.78 38.74
C GLN A 718 -31.74 -10.45 38.28
N ALA A 719 -31.81 -10.17 36.98
CA ALA A 719 -31.23 -8.99 36.37
C ALA A 719 -32.30 -8.14 35.65
N LYS A 720 -31.96 -6.90 35.33
CA LYS A 720 -32.80 -5.98 34.56
C LYS A 720 -31.93 -5.17 33.60
N LEU A 721 -32.48 -4.88 32.42
CA LEU A 721 -31.88 -3.96 31.47
C LEU A 721 -32.16 -2.52 31.90
N THR A 722 -31.11 -1.72 32.06
CA THR A 722 -31.19 -0.30 32.46
C THR A 722 -30.55 0.57 31.39
N VAL A 723 -31.15 1.72 31.10
CA VAL A 723 -30.57 2.74 30.21
C VAL A 723 -29.49 3.50 30.97
N VAL A 724 -28.26 3.48 30.46
CA VAL A 724 -27.10 4.18 31.05
C VAL A 724 -26.97 5.58 30.46
N THR A 725 -27.11 5.69 29.15
CA THR A 725 -27.23 6.96 28.44
C THR A 725 -28.46 6.88 27.55
N GLY A 726 -29.39 7.83 27.74
CA GLY A 726 -30.57 7.98 26.89
C GLY A 726 -30.19 8.41 25.48
N ALA A 727 -31.17 8.48 24.58
CA ALA A 727 -30.95 8.87 23.20
C ALA A 727 -30.19 10.21 23.13
N GLU A 728 -28.97 10.18 22.62
CA GLU A 728 -28.13 11.39 22.46
C GLU A 728 -28.59 12.24 21.28
N GLU A 729 -28.23 13.54 21.28
CA GLU A 729 -28.48 14.41 20.14
C GLU A 729 -27.80 13.84 18.87
N PRO A 730 -28.50 13.77 17.73
CA PRO A 730 -27.98 13.13 16.52
C PRO A 730 -26.73 13.82 16.00
N THR A 731 -25.65 13.07 15.85
CA THR A 731 -24.40 13.55 15.25
C THR A 731 -24.47 13.41 13.73
N LYS A 732 -24.15 14.48 12.99
CA LYS A 732 -24.12 14.46 11.53
C LYS A 732 -22.88 13.74 11.03
N ASN A 733 -23.06 12.59 10.41
CA ASN A 733 -21.98 11.86 9.75
C ASN A 733 -21.71 12.51 8.39
N GLN A 734 -20.73 13.41 8.33
CA GLN A 734 -20.30 13.99 7.06
C GLN A 734 -19.64 12.90 6.22
N GLY A 735 -20.30 12.48 5.13
CA GLY A 735 -19.62 11.64 4.15
C GLY A 735 -18.48 12.39 3.45
N LEU A 736 -17.86 11.79 2.42
CA LEU A 736 -16.78 12.39 1.64
C LEU A 736 -17.06 13.88 1.29
N PRO A 737 -16.13 14.82 1.51
CA PRO A 737 -16.32 16.21 1.12
C PRO A 737 -16.64 16.31 -0.37
N LYS A 738 -17.67 17.07 -0.75
CA LYS A 738 -18.12 17.19 -2.16
C LYS A 738 -16.97 17.57 -3.11
N VAL A 739 -16.05 18.41 -2.66
CA VAL A 739 -14.85 18.82 -3.41
C VAL A 739 -13.93 17.62 -3.70
N LEU A 740 -13.81 16.67 -2.76
CA LEU A 740 -12.98 15.49 -2.87
C LEU A 740 -13.61 14.45 -3.81
N LEU A 741 -14.94 14.31 -3.78
CA LEU A 741 -15.70 13.49 -4.73
C LEU A 741 -15.61 14.02 -6.16
N ILE A 742 -15.74 15.34 -6.34
CA ILE A 742 -15.60 16.01 -7.63
C ILE A 742 -14.17 15.83 -8.16
N ALA A 743 -13.16 16.11 -7.33
CA ALA A 743 -11.76 15.95 -7.72
C ALA A 743 -11.41 14.49 -8.06
N ALA A 744 -11.86 13.53 -7.26
CA ALA A 744 -11.67 12.10 -7.51
C ALA A 744 -12.36 11.66 -8.82
N GLY A 745 -13.60 12.10 -9.05
CA GLY A 745 -14.31 11.87 -10.30
C GLY A 745 -13.53 12.42 -11.50
N GLY A 746 -13.05 13.66 -11.42
CA GLY A 746 -12.25 14.29 -12.48
C GLY A 746 -10.97 13.52 -12.82
N VAL A 747 -10.22 13.09 -11.80
CA VAL A 747 -9.01 12.28 -11.98
C VAL A 747 -9.35 10.93 -12.64
N VAL A 748 -10.41 10.26 -12.17
CA VAL A 748 -10.87 8.99 -12.75
C VAL A 748 -11.28 9.16 -14.21
N GLY A 749 -12.09 10.17 -14.53
CA GLY A 749 -12.54 10.43 -15.90
C GLY A 749 -11.39 10.74 -16.86
N LEU A 750 -10.40 11.52 -16.40
CA LEU A 750 -9.18 11.79 -17.16
C LEU A 750 -8.36 10.52 -17.41
N LEU A 751 -8.23 9.63 -16.41
CA LEU A 751 -7.49 8.37 -16.53
C LEU A 751 -8.21 7.35 -17.42
N VAL A 752 -9.53 7.24 -17.33
CA VAL A 752 -10.34 6.36 -18.18
C VAL A 752 -10.26 6.79 -19.64
N PHE A 753 -10.38 8.10 -19.93
CA PHE A 753 -10.21 8.59 -21.30
C PHE A 753 -8.77 8.50 -21.79
N ALA A 754 -7.77 8.68 -20.92
CA ALA A 754 -6.38 8.40 -21.28
C ALA A 754 -6.18 6.93 -21.70
N ALA A 755 -6.79 5.99 -20.95
CA ALA A 755 -6.77 4.57 -21.27
C ALA A 755 -7.55 4.26 -22.58
N ALA A 756 -8.70 4.90 -22.81
CA ALA A 756 -9.50 4.72 -24.02
C ALA A 756 -8.81 5.27 -25.27
N ILE A 757 -8.26 6.50 -25.22
CA ILE A 757 -7.44 7.08 -26.30
C ILE A 757 -6.27 6.16 -26.62
N TRP A 758 -5.65 5.60 -25.59
CA TRP A 758 -4.55 4.66 -25.74
C TRP A 758 -5.00 3.36 -26.45
N ALA A 759 -6.09 2.73 -26.00
CA ALA A 759 -6.65 1.52 -26.61
C ALA A 759 -7.01 1.75 -28.09
N PHE A 760 -7.64 2.87 -28.41
CA PHE A 760 -7.96 3.25 -29.79
C PHE A 760 -6.72 3.55 -30.63
N SER A 761 -5.67 4.14 -30.05
CA SER A 761 -4.41 4.38 -30.76
C SER A 761 -3.67 3.09 -31.14
N GLN A 762 -3.85 2.02 -30.35
CA GLN A 762 -3.27 0.70 -30.66
C GLN A 762 -4.03 -0.03 -31.78
N ARG A 763 -5.30 0.29 -32.01
CA ARG A 763 -6.12 -0.30 -33.07
C ARG A 763 -5.55 -0.03 -34.48
N LYS A 764 -4.93 1.13 -34.68
CA LYS A 764 -4.23 1.48 -35.94
C LYS A 764 -2.97 0.63 -36.19
N ASN A 765 -2.24 0.27 -35.14
CA ASN A 765 -1.09 -0.65 -35.26
C ASN A 765 -1.53 -2.10 -35.48
N TRP A 766 -2.79 -2.45 -35.15
CA TRP A 766 -3.35 -3.78 -35.37
C TRP A 766 -3.92 -3.96 -36.80
N ALA A 767 -4.38 -2.88 -37.43
CA ALA A 767 -4.89 -2.92 -38.81
C ALA A 767 -3.79 -2.90 -39.88
N VAL A 768 -2.58 -2.42 -39.56
CA VAL A 768 -1.44 -2.35 -40.49
C VAL A 768 -0.61 -3.66 -40.53
N LYS A 769 -0.99 -4.67 -39.74
CA LYS A 769 -0.36 -6.01 -39.70
C LYS A 769 -1.31 -7.15 -40.09
N LYS A 770 -2.34 -6.87 -40.87
CA LYS A 770 -3.08 -7.90 -41.60
C LYS A 770 -2.59 -7.96 -43.03
#